data_AF-A0A4Q4ZCH6-F1
#
_entry.id   AF-A0A4Q4ZCH6-F1
#
_cell.length_a   1.000
_cell.length_b   1.000
_cell.length_c   1.000
_cell.angle_alpha   90.00
_cell.angle_beta   90.00
_cell.angle_gamma   90.00
#
_symmetry.space_group_name_H-M   'P 1'
#
loop_
_entity.id
_entity.type
_entity.pdbx_description
1 polymer ?
#
loop_
_entity_poly.entity_id
_entity_poly.type
_entity_poly.pdbx_seq_one_letter_code
_entity_poly.pdbx_strand_id
1 'polypeptide(L)'
;MDPRQGTPVRLSTDKLGLNVDPGYEDRRHRSLSSTIRTSSHREDQEAAVAAAASRTAEKNVIMVDPFEVRMRFSLQLQHLNASVTSAQKAAQYAIKYKDMDEDLHSCIIEQIEKNNMNTRANIMYFIEHFLEMATKDRHNDYVRMMQRDIIRVVDAVCPEDGSGAANVKVVRKVLQGLLNKSLLPNETVDELEECLKERDTFASDIGLSSPVNGDASSMTDVNTHPSSRPRNGASAPSGLRLDKRQIEQRIEEDRERHKRMRESMWTIPPQASEEAFKFYDEASATGEDDGILGKEEQEEIYHEVSFNDNCDDKCNDKDNDEYDDAACKDDSDKFKNGLPYPLRTCAVYAWMLSKSAKITTICRSNFDEASRNGFTIHSTLWGNGLRVKPVVARTISQAVELADGQPFDFIVIAAKALPTMPSTAELIRPAVSGDTTIVLIQNGIGIEEEFAVAYPINPLLSTVVYLPVTQISPAVVHHREVELLHVGTYPAEAAPKAKEAAQKFTELVRSSGGSVKLHDDIQFERWTKLLVNGSWNPICALTRLRDRQFIDGHDDALDFIRDVMLEICTVAQACGYAGVDEDLVDYQIGRACARELPGVQPSMMADALAERSLEVEAIVGNVVRLAKAKALDVRGALHNPEPDS
;
A
#
# COMPACT_ATOMS: atom_id res chain seq x y z
N MET A 1 -52.22 -3.58 -28.29
CA MET A 1 -53.48 -3.62 -27.54
C MET A 1 -53.35 -4.71 -26.49
N ASP A 2 -53.24 -4.31 -25.23
CA ASP A 2 -53.46 -5.08 -23.99
C ASP A 2 -54.89 -5.71 -24.00
N PRO A 3 -55.34 -6.71 -23.19
CA PRO A 3 -54.98 -7.05 -21.79
C PRO A 3 -54.82 -8.57 -21.48
N ARG A 4 -54.04 -9.02 -20.47
CA ARG A 4 -54.17 -8.94 -18.99
C ARG A 4 -55.28 -9.80 -18.35
N GLN A 5 -54.82 -10.69 -17.44
CA GLN A 5 -55.38 -11.13 -16.13
C GLN A 5 -56.29 -12.36 -16.00
N GLY A 6 -55.98 -13.20 -15.00
CA GLY A 6 -56.93 -14.15 -14.39
C GLY A 6 -56.35 -15.31 -13.53
N THR A 7 -55.75 -15.02 -12.37
CA THR A 7 -55.61 -15.93 -11.18
C THR A 7 -57.02 -16.25 -10.60
N PRO A 8 -57.31 -17.21 -9.66
CA PRO A 8 -56.44 -17.86 -8.66
C PRO A 8 -56.72 -19.35 -8.29
N VAL A 9 -55.88 -19.94 -7.42
CA VAL A 9 -56.08 -21.24 -6.75
C VAL A 9 -56.28 -21.04 -5.25
N ARG A 10 -57.24 -21.77 -4.65
CA ARG A 10 -57.54 -21.86 -3.21
C ARG A 10 -57.51 -23.32 -2.73
N LEU A 11 -57.13 -23.48 -1.46
CA LEU A 11 -56.85 -24.68 -0.65
C LEU A 11 -58.07 -25.57 -0.29
N SER A 12 -57.82 -26.87 -0.01
CA SER A 12 -58.44 -27.73 1.05
C SER A 12 -57.79 -29.13 1.00
N THR A 13 -57.00 -29.58 1.98
CA THR A 13 -57.33 -30.44 3.16
C THR A 13 -58.25 -31.63 2.91
N ASP A 14 -57.77 -32.83 3.23
CA ASP A 14 -58.60 -33.94 3.72
C ASP A 14 -57.87 -34.84 4.74
N LYS A 15 -58.67 -35.31 5.70
CA LYS A 15 -58.36 -36.04 6.94
C LYS A 15 -58.55 -37.55 6.79
N LEU A 16 -57.99 -38.31 7.75
CA LEU A 16 -58.55 -39.46 8.54
C LEU A 16 -57.34 -40.30 9.02
N GLY A 17 -57.10 -40.70 10.28
CA GLY A 17 -57.85 -40.73 11.53
C GLY A 17 -57.83 -42.16 12.13
N LEU A 18 -57.51 -42.27 13.44
CA LEU A 18 -57.74 -43.38 14.42
C LEU A 18 -56.54 -44.30 14.76
N ASN A 19 -55.96 -44.21 15.97
CA ASN A 19 -56.25 -44.85 17.31
C ASN A 19 -55.39 -46.12 17.56
N VAL A 20 -54.37 -46.13 18.45
CA VAL A 20 -54.33 -46.29 19.94
C VAL A 20 -54.74 -47.70 20.44
N ASP A 21 -53.80 -48.50 20.97
CA ASP A 21 -53.60 -48.90 22.41
C ASP A 21 -52.64 -50.13 22.59
N PRO A 22 -52.21 -50.59 23.81
CA PRO A 22 -50.81 -50.92 24.14
C PRO A 22 -50.64 -52.27 24.94
N GLY A 23 -49.45 -52.54 25.51
CA GLY A 23 -49.22 -53.58 26.55
C GLY A 23 -47.78 -54.14 26.56
N TYR A 24 -47.00 -53.95 27.65
CA TYR A 24 -46.69 -54.93 28.73
C TYR A 24 -45.85 -56.14 28.22
N GLU A 25 -44.67 -56.55 28.72
CA GLU A 25 -44.15 -56.83 30.08
C GLU A 25 -42.65 -57.23 29.90
N ASP A 26 -41.64 -56.73 30.62
CA ASP A 26 -41.15 -57.02 32.00
C ASP A 26 -40.11 -58.18 32.12
N ARG A 27 -39.02 -57.92 32.88
CA ARG A 27 -38.11 -58.83 33.63
C ARG A 27 -37.11 -59.72 32.85
N ARG A 28 -35.88 -60.01 33.31
CA ARG A 28 -35.09 -59.72 34.52
C ARG A 28 -33.67 -60.32 34.37
N HIS A 29 -32.66 -59.71 35.02
CA HIS A 29 -31.46 -60.33 35.65
C HIS A 29 -30.41 -61.04 34.76
N ARG A 30 -29.08 -60.96 34.97
CA ARG A 30 -28.19 -60.65 36.12
C ARG A 30 -26.75 -60.49 35.57
N SER A 31 -26.01 -59.43 35.94
CA SER A 31 -24.84 -59.40 36.88
C SER A 31 -23.51 -59.92 36.26
N LEU A 32 -22.32 -59.33 36.39
CA LEU A 32 -21.60 -58.64 37.49
C LEU A 32 -20.52 -57.72 36.87
N SER A 33 -20.43 -56.43 37.25
CA SER A 33 -19.55 -55.83 38.28
C SER A 33 -18.09 -55.57 37.84
N SER A 34 -17.72 -54.30 37.68
CA SER A 34 -16.53 -53.73 38.34
C SER A 34 -16.59 -52.19 38.35
N THR A 35 -16.09 -51.66 39.45
CA THR A 35 -16.19 -50.30 39.98
C THR A 35 -15.05 -49.40 39.44
N ILE A 36 -15.24 -48.08 39.54
CA ILE A 36 -14.22 -47.01 39.59
C ILE A 36 -13.76 -46.42 38.23
N ARG A 37 -14.23 -45.21 37.91
CA ARG A 37 -13.43 -44.04 37.50
C ARG A 37 -14.35 -42.83 37.28
N THR A 38 -14.72 -42.16 38.36
CA THR A 38 -15.42 -40.85 38.34
C THR A 38 -14.51 -39.73 38.83
N SER A 39 -13.21 -39.80 38.56
CA SER A 39 -12.23 -38.76 38.92
C SER A 39 -11.54 -38.09 37.73
N SER A 40 -11.49 -38.71 36.54
CA SER A 40 -10.76 -38.12 35.40
C SER A 40 -11.53 -37.02 34.68
N HIS A 41 -12.86 -37.10 34.56
CA HIS A 41 -13.63 -36.09 33.84
C HIS A 41 -13.75 -34.73 34.53
N ARG A 42 -13.48 -34.67 35.84
CA ARG A 42 -13.55 -33.42 36.60
C ARG A 42 -12.20 -32.68 36.60
N GLU A 43 -11.09 -33.42 36.58
CA GLU A 43 -9.74 -32.87 36.41
C GLU A 43 -9.52 -32.33 34.99
N ASP A 44 -10.06 -33.02 33.96
CA ASP A 44 -9.95 -32.56 32.57
C ASP A 44 -10.78 -31.28 32.31
N GLN A 45 -11.94 -31.14 32.97
CA GLN A 45 -12.74 -29.92 32.89
C GLN A 45 -12.14 -28.76 33.69
N GLU A 46 -11.56 -29.01 34.86
CA GLU A 46 -10.86 -27.98 35.63
C GLU A 46 -9.56 -27.53 34.95
N ALA A 47 -8.83 -28.44 34.29
CA ALA A 47 -7.65 -28.11 33.48
C ALA A 47 -8.01 -27.31 32.22
N ALA A 48 -9.13 -27.63 31.55
CA ALA A 48 -9.61 -26.88 30.39
C ALA A 48 -10.09 -25.47 30.79
N VAL A 49 -10.74 -25.32 31.94
CA VAL A 49 -11.17 -24.01 32.47
C VAL A 49 -9.97 -23.19 32.98
N ALA A 50 -8.95 -23.83 33.57
CA ALA A 50 -7.70 -23.17 33.94
C ALA A 50 -6.86 -22.75 32.72
N ALA A 51 -6.81 -23.57 31.67
CA ALA A 51 -6.16 -23.23 30.40
C ALA A 51 -6.93 -22.16 29.60
N ALA A 52 -8.26 -22.12 29.72
CA ALA A 52 -9.09 -21.04 29.20
C ALA A 52 -8.89 -19.75 30.01
N ALA A 53 -8.83 -19.85 31.35
CA ALA A 53 -8.56 -18.70 32.24
C ALA A 53 -7.13 -18.14 32.06
N SER A 54 -6.14 -18.99 31.81
CA SER A 54 -4.76 -18.57 31.49
C SER A 54 -4.67 -17.91 30.11
N ARG A 55 -5.38 -18.44 29.11
CA ARG A 55 -5.52 -17.80 27.78
C ARG A 55 -6.32 -16.49 27.81
N THR A 56 -7.19 -16.33 28.79
CA THR A 56 -7.95 -15.08 29.02
C THR A 56 -7.15 -14.09 29.87
N ALA A 57 -6.16 -14.55 30.66
CA ALA A 57 -5.28 -13.71 31.47
C ALA A 57 -4.10 -13.11 30.67
N GLU A 58 -3.65 -13.75 29.59
CA GLU A 58 -2.61 -13.22 28.68
C GLU A 58 -3.15 -12.24 27.62
N LYS A 59 -4.45 -11.96 27.58
CA LYS A 59 -5.07 -10.97 26.68
C LYS A 59 -5.76 -9.81 27.41
N ASN A 60 -5.14 -9.36 28.49
CA ASN A 60 -5.32 -7.98 28.98
C ASN A 60 -4.07 -7.16 28.69
N VAL A 61 -3.56 -7.23 27.47
CA VAL A 61 -2.81 -6.11 26.91
C VAL A 61 -3.87 -5.05 26.67
N ILE A 62 -3.88 -4.01 27.50
CA ILE A 62 -4.53 -2.74 27.14
C ILE A 62 -3.88 -2.39 25.80
N MET A 63 -4.59 -2.60 24.68
CA MET A 63 -4.13 -2.10 23.38
C MET A 63 -4.13 -0.58 23.49
N VAL A 64 -2.98 -0.04 23.89
CA VAL A 64 -2.75 1.39 23.88
C VAL A 64 -2.63 1.75 22.41
N ASP A 65 -3.43 2.72 21.98
CA ASP A 65 -3.44 3.22 20.61
C ASP A 65 -2.00 3.59 20.18
N PRO A 66 -1.44 2.93 19.14
CA PRO A 66 -0.10 3.21 18.65
C PRO A 66 0.13 4.69 18.32
N PHE A 67 -0.90 5.38 17.83
CA PHE A 67 -0.84 6.80 17.55
C PHE A 67 -0.66 7.63 18.83
N GLU A 68 -1.42 7.29 19.88
CA GLU A 68 -1.30 7.94 21.19
C GLU A 68 0.09 7.71 21.81
N VAL A 69 0.66 6.51 21.66
CA VAL A 69 2.02 6.20 22.15
C VAL A 69 3.06 7.08 21.45
N ARG A 70 3.00 7.12 20.11
CA ARG A 70 3.90 7.91 19.26
C ARG A 70 3.81 9.41 19.56
N MET A 71 2.59 9.94 19.65
CA MET A 71 2.34 11.36 19.94
C MET A 71 2.90 11.75 21.32
N ARG A 72 2.64 10.93 22.35
CA ARG A 72 3.13 11.20 23.72
C ARG A 72 4.64 11.10 23.82
N PHE A 73 5.27 10.15 23.13
CA PHE A 73 6.72 10.03 23.13
C PHE A 73 7.39 11.20 22.40
N SER A 74 6.86 11.58 21.24
CA SER A 74 7.36 12.73 20.47
C SER A 74 7.29 14.03 21.28
N LEU A 75 6.19 14.26 22.02
CA LEU A 75 6.05 15.40 22.92
C LEU A 75 7.05 15.38 24.08
N GLN A 76 7.37 14.21 24.63
CA GLN A 76 8.39 14.09 25.68
C GLN A 76 9.79 14.45 25.16
N LEU A 77 10.13 14.01 23.95
CA LEU A 77 11.40 14.33 23.30
C LEU A 77 11.51 15.81 22.90
N GLN A 78 10.42 16.41 22.41
CA GLN A 78 10.36 17.83 22.05
C GLN A 78 10.59 18.75 23.26
N HIS A 79 10.08 18.36 24.42
CA HIS A 79 10.20 19.12 25.67
C HIS A 79 11.33 18.61 26.57
N LEU A 80 12.26 17.83 26.02
CA LEU A 80 13.37 17.29 26.76
C LEU A 80 14.32 18.43 27.20
N ASN A 81 14.63 18.44 28.49
CA ASN A 81 15.55 19.40 29.11
C ASN A 81 16.84 18.70 29.53
N ALA A 82 17.85 19.47 29.94
CA ALA A 82 19.17 18.96 30.31
C ALA A 82 19.19 18.10 31.61
N SER A 83 18.04 17.88 32.27
CA SER A 83 17.98 17.05 33.47
C SER A 83 18.01 15.56 33.12
N VAL A 84 18.88 14.82 33.80
CA VAL A 84 18.95 13.34 33.75
C VAL A 84 17.60 12.70 34.06
N THR A 85 16.82 13.29 34.98
CA THR A 85 15.48 12.77 35.33
C THR A 85 14.47 12.90 34.19
N SER A 86 14.65 13.87 33.28
CA SER A 86 13.81 14.03 32.10
C SER A 86 14.13 12.97 31.06
N ALA A 87 15.43 12.76 30.80
CA ALA A 87 15.92 11.71 29.91
C ALA A 87 15.50 10.31 30.37
N GLN A 88 15.63 10.01 31.66
CA GLN A 88 15.23 8.71 32.21
C GLN A 88 13.72 8.44 32.07
N LYS A 89 12.86 9.45 32.23
CA LYS A 89 11.41 9.28 32.05
C LYS A 89 11.05 8.98 30.60
N ALA A 90 11.65 9.70 29.65
CA ALA A 90 11.48 9.40 28.23
C ALA A 90 11.98 7.99 27.90
N ALA A 91 13.10 7.57 28.49
CA ALA A 91 13.68 6.24 28.22
C ALA A 91 12.78 5.13 28.77
N GLN A 92 12.27 5.30 29.99
CA GLN A 92 11.29 4.39 30.57
C GLN A 92 10.01 4.30 29.73
N TYR A 93 9.57 5.41 29.15
CA TYR A 93 8.41 5.43 28.27
C TYR A 93 8.66 4.58 27.01
N ALA A 94 9.83 4.72 26.38
CA ALA A 94 10.18 3.92 25.21
C ALA A 94 10.28 2.43 25.55
N ILE A 95 10.98 2.06 26.63
CA ILE A 95 11.10 0.66 27.07
C ILE A 95 9.74 0.04 27.44
N LYS A 96 8.83 0.83 28.03
CA LYS A 96 7.48 0.36 28.35
C LYS A 96 6.70 -0.10 27.10
N TYR A 97 6.95 0.51 25.95
CA TYR A 97 6.29 0.21 24.68
C TYR A 97 7.27 -0.32 23.63
N LYS A 98 8.23 -1.14 24.06
CA LYS A 98 9.30 -1.69 23.21
C LYS A 98 8.82 -2.56 22.04
N ASP A 99 7.57 -3.05 22.08
CA ASP A 99 6.95 -3.76 20.94
C ASP A 99 6.70 -2.82 19.75
N MET A 100 6.84 -1.50 19.95
CA MET A 100 6.75 -0.45 18.93
C MET A 100 8.11 0.25 18.70
N ASP A 101 9.20 -0.50 18.79
CA ASP A 101 10.55 0.04 18.77
C ASP A 101 10.92 0.78 17.49
N GLU A 102 10.53 0.29 16.31
CA GLU A 102 10.77 0.98 15.03
C GLU A 102 10.12 2.37 14.99
N ASP A 103 8.85 2.44 15.40
CA ASP A 103 8.08 3.69 15.46
C ASP A 103 8.68 4.68 16.47
N LEU A 104 9.05 4.21 17.65
CA LEU A 104 9.64 5.06 18.69
C LEU A 104 11.06 5.50 18.33
N HIS A 105 11.85 4.65 17.69
CA HIS A 105 13.15 5.04 17.16
C HIS A 105 13.01 6.12 16.09
N SER A 106 12.02 6.00 15.19
CA SER A 106 11.75 7.05 14.21
C SER A 106 11.38 8.39 14.87
N CYS A 107 10.66 8.40 16.01
CA CYS A 107 10.42 9.62 16.79
C CYS A 107 11.72 10.27 17.28
N ILE A 108 12.72 9.49 17.71
CA ILE A 108 14.01 10.03 18.15
C ILE A 108 14.70 10.76 17.00
N ILE A 109 14.74 10.13 15.82
CA ILE A 109 15.35 10.71 14.61
C ILE A 109 14.59 11.94 14.13
N GLU A 110 13.26 11.91 14.11
CA GLU A 110 12.48 13.08 13.71
C GLU A 110 12.65 14.27 14.66
N GLN A 111 12.67 14.01 15.97
CA GLN A 111 12.81 15.08 16.95
C GLN A 111 14.24 15.64 16.98
N ILE A 112 15.27 14.85 16.66
CA ILE A 112 16.63 15.37 16.53
C ILE A 112 16.80 16.22 15.27
N GLU A 113 16.05 15.97 14.20
CA GLU A 113 16.16 16.75 12.96
C GLU A 113 15.26 17.99 12.94
N LYS A 114 14.09 17.96 13.58
CA LYS A 114 13.09 19.03 13.48
C LYS A 114 13.19 20.09 14.58
N ASN A 115 13.91 19.82 15.67
CA ASN A 115 13.99 20.75 16.81
C ASN A 115 15.19 21.69 16.76
N ASN A 116 15.18 22.70 17.65
CA ASN A 116 16.28 23.64 17.84
C ASN A 116 17.54 22.96 18.42
N MET A 117 18.69 23.59 18.21
CA MET A 117 20.02 23.06 18.54
C MET A 117 20.20 22.63 20.01
N ASN A 118 19.51 23.29 20.94
CA ASN A 118 19.55 22.96 22.37
C ASN A 118 18.73 21.70 22.69
N THR A 119 17.55 21.54 22.08
CA THR A 119 16.77 20.31 22.20
C THR A 119 17.50 19.14 21.54
N ARG A 120 18.16 19.35 20.40
CA ARG A 120 19.00 18.31 19.75
C ARG A 120 20.12 17.82 20.68
N ALA A 121 20.81 18.74 21.36
CA ALA A 121 21.83 18.40 22.35
C ALA A 121 21.25 17.62 23.56
N ASN A 122 20.04 17.97 24.02
CA ASN A 122 19.37 17.24 25.09
C ASN A 122 18.99 15.82 24.65
N ILE A 123 18.51 15.65 23.41
CA ILE A 123 18.19 14.33 22.84
C ILE A 123 19.47 13.49 22.74
N MET A 124 20.61 14.09 22.37
CA MET A 124 21.91 13.40 22.36
C MET A 124 22.29 12.83 23.73
N TYR A 125 22.09 13.59 24.82
CA TYR A 125 22.28 13.07 26.18
C TYR A 125 21.28 11.98 26.56
N PHE A 126 20.05 12.06 26.05
CA PHE A 126 19.05 11.03 26.26
C PHE A 126 19.42 9.71 25.61
N ILE A 127 19.99 9.71 24.41
CA ILE A 127 20.37 8.49 23.66
C ILE A 127 21.30 7.60 24.49
N GLU A 128 22.30 8.19 25.16
CA GLU A 128 23.21 7.43 26.04
C GLU A 128 22.45 6.67 27.14
N HIS A 129 21.56 7.37 27.84
CA HIS A 129 20.78 6.79 28.94
C HIS A 129 19.77 5.77 28.42
N PHE A 130 19.16 6.03 27.28
CA PHE A 130 18.16 5.19 26.65
C PHE A 130 18.75 3.84 26.22
N LEU A 131 19.88 3.85 25.50
CA LEU A 131 20.51 2.61 25.06
C LEU A 131 21.03 1.77 26.22
N GLU A 132 21.53 2.41 27.29
CA GLU A 132 21.90 1.70 28.51
C GLU A 132 20.69 0.99 29.14
N MET A 133 19.53 1.67 29.19
CA MET A 133 18.30 1.08 29.70
C MET A 133 17.77 -0.04 28.80
N ALA A 134 17.82 0.13 27.48
CA ALA A 134 17.41 -0.89 26.51
C ALA A 134 18.26 -2.17 26.62
N THR A 135 19.57 -2.01 26.78
CA THR A 135 20.50 -3.13 26.97
C THR A 135 20.21 -3.88 28.28
N LYS A 136 19.91 -3.16 29.37
CA LYS A 136 19.52 -3.78 30.65
C LYS A 136 18.19 -4.53 30.55
N ASP A 137 17.26 -4.05 29.74
CA ASP A 137 15.97 -4.71 29.47
C ASP A 137 16.06 -5.84 28.42
N ARG A 138 17.27 -6.13 27.92
CA ARG A 138 17.58 -7.13 26.88
C ARG A 138 16.93 -6.84 25.51
N HIS A 139 16.57 -5.59 25.25
CA HIS A 139 16.02 -5.15 23.95
C HIS A 139 17.10 -4.51 23.09
N ASN A 140 17.90 -5.35 22.41
CA ASN A 140 19.08 -4.89 21.66
C ASN A 140 18.75 -4.24 20.30
N ASP A 141 17.50 -4.30 19.85
CA ASP A 141 17.12 -3.74 18.54
C ASP A 141 17.23 -2.21 18.52
N TYR A 142 16.97 -1.52 19.63
CA TYR A 142 17.27 -0.10 19.78
C TYR A 142 18.77 0.22 19.63
N VAL A 143 19.65 -0.67 20.09
CA VAL A 143 21.11 -0.49 19.95
C VAL A 143 21.51 -0.65 18.49
N ARG A 144 20.98 -1.67 17.79
CA ARG A 144 21.24 -1.90 16.36
C ARG A 144 20.74 -0.75 15.49
N MET A 145 19.52 -0.28 15.73
CA MET A 145 18.94 0.85 14.99
C MET A 145 19.72 2.14 15.24
N MET A 146 20.15 2.40 16.48
CA MET A 146 20.98 3.58 16.78
C MET A 146 22.40 3.47 16.20
N GLN A 147 23.00 2.28 16.16
CA GLN A 147 24.29 2.05 15.48
C GLN A 147 24.21 2.40 13.99
N ARG A 148 23.14 2.01 13.30
CA ARG A 148 22.89 2.37 11.90
C ARG A 148 22.76 3.88 11.70
N ASP A 149 22.05 4.56 12.59
CA ASP A 149 21.65 5.96 12.41
C ASP A 149 22.55 6.97 13.17
N ILE A 150 23.62 6.52 13.83
CA ILE A 150 24.45 7.38 14.70
C ILE A 150 25.12 8.53 13.93
N ILE A 151 25.54 8.31 12.68
CA ILE A 151 26.14 9.34 11.84
C ILE A 151 25.11 10.45 11.58
N ARG A 152 23.90 10.07 11.19
CA ARG A 152 22.76 10.98 10.96
C ARG A 152 22.40 11.76 12.23
N VAL A 153 22.44 11.11 13.39
CA VAL A 153 22.23 11.76 14.70
C VAL A 153 23.32 12.79 14.99
N VAL A 154 24.59 12.46 14.76
CA VAL A 154 25.72 13.36 14.98
C VAL A 154 25.67 14.57 14.04
N ASP A 155 25.36 14.35 12.76
CA ASP A 155 25.24 15.43 11.77
C ASP A 155 24.05 16.35 12.06
N ALA A 156 22.95 15.82 12.62
CA ALA A 156 21.84 16.65 13.06
C ALA A 156 22.21 17.53 14.27
N VAL A 157 23.04 17.05 15.20
CA VAL A 157 23.43 17.80 16.41
C VAL A 157 24.61 18.75 16.16
N CYS A 158 25.53 18.36 15.28
CA CYS A 158 26.73 19.08 14.89
C CYS A 158 26.90 19.05 13.37
N PRO A 159 26.12 19.83 12.60
CA PRO A 159 26.22 19.84 11.15
C PRO A 159 27.55 20.42 10.65
N GLU A 160 27.91 20.09 9.42
CA GLU A 160 29.17 20.52 8.77
C GLU A 160 29.27 22.03 8.54
N ASP A 161 28.13 22.73 8.54
CA ASP A 161 28.05 24.19 8.39
C ASP A 161 28.54 24.98 9.63
N GLY A 162 28.95 24.27 10.69
CA GLY A 162 29.44 24.87 11.93
C GLY A 162 28.35 25.41 12.85
N SER A 163 27.06 25.34 12.47
CA SER A 163 25.93 25.83 13.28
C SER A 163 25.77 25.11 14.63
N GLY A 164 26.26 23.86 14.71
CA GLY A 164 26.27 23.03 15.91
C GLY A 164 27.62 22.99 16.64
N ALA A 165 28.56 23.90 16.34
CA ALA A 165 29.90 23.95 16.94
C ALA A 165 29.88 23.93 18.49
N ALA A 166 28.90 24.62 19.11
CA ALA A 166 28.74 24.65 20.57
C ALA A 166 28.41 23.27 21.18
N ASN A 167 27.88 22.33 20.39
CA ASN A 167 27.48 20.99 20.82
C ASN A 167 28.58 19.94 20.64
N VAL A 168 29.72 20.26 19.99
CA VAL A 168 30.79 19.28 19.69
C VAL A 168 31.29 18.59 20.97
N LYS A 169 31.46 19.35 22.06
CA LYS A 169 31.86 18.80 23.37
C LYS A 169 30.82 17.83 23.95
N VAL A 170 29.54 18.09 23.72
CA VAL A 170 28.43 17.23 24.15
C VAL A 170 28.45 15.93 23.39
N VAL A 171 28.56 16.00 22.05
CA VAL A 171 28.62 14.83 21.16
C VAL A 171 29.80 13.94 21.50
N ARG A 172 31.02 14.50 21.64
CA ARG A 172 32.20 13.71 22.00
C ARG A 172 32.04 12.98 23.34
N LYS A 173 31.48 13.67 24.35
CA LYS A 173 31.23 13.06 25.67
C LYS A 173 30.28 11.86 25.56
N VAL A 174 29.21 12.00 24.79
CA VAL A 174 28.22 10.93 24.59
C VAL A 174 28.80 9.77 23.78
N LEU A 175 29.52 10.03 22.68
CA LEU A 175 30.17 8.99 21.87
C LEU A 175 31.17 8.17 22.69
N GLN A 176 31.99 8.83 23.52
CA GLN A 176 32.88 8.16 24.46
C GLN A 176 32.11 7.38 25.54
N GLY A 177 30.95 7.89 25.98
CA GLY A 177 30.06 7.20 26.90
C GLY A 177 29.44 5.93 26.31
N LEU A 178 29.13 5.93 25.01
CA LEU A 178 28.63 4.77 24.27
C LEU A 178 29.75 3.76 23.97
N LEU A 179 30.96 4.24 23.67
CA LEU A 179 32.14 3.41 23.45
C LEU A 179 32.54 2.61 24.69
N ASN A 180 32.65 3.30 25.83
CA ASN A 180 33.02 2.68 27.11
C ASN A 180 32.01 1.61 27.57
N LYS A 181 30.77 1.69 27.09
CA LYS A 181 29.72 0.70 27.36
C LYS A 181 29.62 -0.38 26.28
N SER A 182 30.51 -0.37 25.30
CA SER A 182 30.53 -1.29 24.15
C SER A 182 29.23 -1.26 23.33
N LEU A 183 28.56 -0.10 23.27
CA LEU A 183 27.34 0.12 22.49
C LEU A 183 27.63 0.62 21.07
N LEU A 184 28.81 1.20 20.85
CA LEU A 184 29.33 1.55 19.52
C LEU A 184 30.71 0.89 19.30
N PRO A 185 31.05 0.46 18.07
CA PRO A 185 32.39 0.00 17.72
C PRO A 185 33.44 1.12 17.88
N ASN A 186 34.69 0.75 18.20
CA ASN A 186 35.82 1.70 18.26
C ASN A 186 36.01 2.41 16.92
N GLU A 187 35.99 1.66 15.81
CA GLU A 187 36.19 2.18 14.45
C GLU A 187 35.20 3.31 14.12
N THR A 188 33.92 3.12 14.43
CA THR A 188 32.87 4.13 14.20
C THR A 188 33.07 5.39 15.04
N VAL A 189 33.55 5.25 16.28
CA VAL A 189 33.79 6.42 17.15
C VAL A 189 35.04 7.18 16.70
N ASP A 190 36.09 6.48 16.26
CA ASP A 190 37.31 7.10 15.75
C ASP A 190 37.05 7.91 14.47
N GLU A 191 36.27 7.37 13.54
CA GLU A 191 35.83 8.08 12.32
C GLU A 191 35.02 9.35 12.64
N LEU A 192 34.04 9.22 13.54
CA LEU A 192 33.23 10.36 13.98
C LEU A 192 34.06 11.41 14.72
N GLU A 193 35.05 11.00 15.53
CA GLU A 193 35.96 11.92 16.18
C GLU A 193 36.85 12.67 15.19
N GLU A 194 37.28 12.03 14.10
CA GLU A 194 38.02 12.70 13.02
C GLU A 194 37.17 13.76 12.33
N CYS A 195 35.93 13.44 11.94
CA CYS A 195 34.98 14.41 11.37
C CYS A 195 34.70 15.57 12.34
N LEU A 196 34.61 15.30 13.64
CA LEU A 196 34.36 16.33 14.65
C LEU A 196 35.58 17.25 14.91
N LYS A 197 36.81 16.88 14.51
CA LYS A 197 37.99 17.77 14.64
C LYS A 197 37.91 18.94 13.68
N GLU A 198 37.49 18.70 12.44
CA GLU A 198 37.29 19.73 11.43
C GLU A 198 36.18 20.70 11.86
N ARG A 199 35.09 20.18 12.43
CA ARG A 199 33.95 20.97 12.93
C ARG A 199 34.28 21.82 14.17
N ASP A 200 35.31 21.46 14.94
CA ASP A 200 35.81 22.23 16.09
C ASP A 200 36.65 23.45 15.65
N THR A 201 37.34 23.36 14.51
CA THR A 201 38.13 24.49 13.98
C THR A 201 37.27 25.68 13.55
N PHE A 202 36.04 25.43 13.08
CA PHE A 202 35.03 26.47 12.83
C PHE A 202 34.57 27.18 14.10
N ALA A 203 34.54 26.49 15.25
CA ALA A 203 34.21 27.09 16.54
C ALA A 203 35.28 28.09 17.00
N SER A 204 36.55 27.79 16.74
CA SER A 204 37.69 28.67 17.05
C SER A 204 37.78 29.90 16.14
N ASP A 205 37.43 29.79 14.86
CA ASP A 205 37.48 30.91 13.90
C ASP A 205 36.34 31.93 14.09
N ILE A 206 35.21 31.53 14.68
CA ILE A 206 34.05 32.40 14.93
C ILE A 206 34.11 33.05 16.33
N GLY A 207 35.15 32.79 17.13
CA GLY A 207 35.34 33.40 18.45
C GLY A 207 34.24 33.04 19.45
N LEU A 208 33.53 31.93 19.24
CA LEU A 208 32.46 31.45 20.12
C LEU A 208 33.05 30.59 21.25
N SER A 209 33.77 31.23 22.17
CA SER A 209 34.01 30.63 23.48
C SER A 209 32.79 30.86 24.37
N SER A 210 31.97 29.82 24.59
CA SER A 210 31.06 29.83 25.75
C SER A 210 31.84 29.48 27.03
N PRO A 211 31.58 30.17 28.14
CA PRO A 211 32.28 29.93 29.39
C PRO A 211 31.78 28.61 30.00
N VAL A 212 32.70 27.67 30.18
CA VAL A 212 32.52 26.58 31.13
C VAL A 212 33.67 26.69 32.11
N ASN A 213 33.33 27.07 33.34
CA ASN A 213 33.93 26.52 34.56
C ASN A 213 33.01 26.87 35.72
N GLY A 214 32.24 25.88 36.17
CA GLY A 214 31.96 25.78 37.59
C GLY A 214 33.18 25.13 38.22
N ASP A 215 33.93 25.90 39.00
CA ASP A 215 34.69 25.35 40.12
C ASP A 215 34.86 26.41 41.21
N ALA A 216 34.64 25.96 42.44
CA ALA A 216 34.59 26.77 43.65
C ALA A 216 36.01 27.08 44.16
N SER A 217 36.28 28.35 44.48
CA SER A 217 37.04 28.80 45.67
C SER A 217 37.25 30.33 45.73
N SER A 218 36.92 30.90 46.89
CA SER A 218 37.61 32.02 47.57
C SER A 218 37.63 33.46 46.99
N MET A 219 36.94 34.36 47.72
CA MET A 219 37.25 35.77 48.13
C MET A 219 37.75 36.76 47.04
N THR A 220 37.23 37.97 46.84
CA THR A 220 36.90 39.09 47.74
C THR A 220 36.09 40.18 47.00
N ASP A 221 35.21 40.87 47.74
CA ASP A 221 34.76 42.29 47.65
C ASP A 221 34.66 43.05 46.32
N VAL A 222 33.48 43.62 46.03
CA VAL A 222 33.09 45.05 46.27
C VAL A 222 31.81 45.37 45.46
N ASN A 223 30.77 45.85 46.19
CA ASN A 223 29.65 46.76 45.86
C ASN A 223 29.25 46.97 44.38
N THR A 224 27.96 47.02 44.01
CA THR A 224 27.01 48.04 44.48
C THR A 224 25.54 47.65 44.15
N HIS A 225 24.65 47.81 45.12
CA HIS A 225 23.17 47.80 45.03
C HIS A 225 22.64 49.24 44.77
N PRO A 226 21.35 49.54 44.47
CA PRO A 226 20.17 48.87 45.06
C PRO A 226 18.87 48.72 44.23
N SER A 227 18.02 47.85 44.80
CA SER A 227 16.54 47.84 44.86
C SER A 227 15.70 47.94 43.56
N SER A 228 14.69 47.10 43.33
CA SER A 228 13.58 46.79 44.24
C SER A 228 12.70 45.63 43.73
N ARG A 229 12.23 44.79 44.65
CA ARG A 229 11.03 43.92 44.59
C ARG A 229 10.28 44.16 45.90
N PRO A 230 8.93 44.11 45.96
CA PRO A 230 8.22 42.83 46.20
C PRO A 230 6.80 42.83 45.53
N ARG A 231 5.88 41.85 45.57
CA ARG A 231 5.66 40.55 46.22
C ARG A 231 4.45 39.86 45.52
N ASN A 232 4.47 38.54 45.45
CA ASN A 232 3.38 37.54 45.48
C ASN A 232 2.00 37.78 44.83
N GLY A 233 1.62 36.83 43.97
CA GLY A 233 0.25 36.42 43.68
C GLY A 233 0.24 35.13 42.88
N ALA A 234 -0.03 33.99 43.52
CA ALA A 234 -0.10 32.69 42.89
C ALA A 234 -1.36 32.58 42.02
N SER A 235 -1.19 32.19 40.77
CA SER A 235 -2.23 31.58 39.94
C SER A 235 -1.58 30.60 38.99
N ALA A 236 -1.99 29.33 39.07
CA ALA A 236 -1.57 28.26 38.17
C ALA A 236 -1.73 28.68 36.70
N PRO A 237 -0.81 28.31 35.79
CA PRO A 237 -1.08 28.49 34.37
C PRO A 237 -2.12 27.44 33.96
N SER A 238 -3.35 27.91 33.79
CA SER A 238 -4.39 27.29 32.99
C SER A 238 -3.77 26.73 31.70
N GLY A 239 -4.06 25.47 31.39
CA GLY A 239 -3.63 24.82 30.16
C GLY A 239 -3.89 25.72 28.96
N LEU A 240 -2.86 25.88 28.12
CA LEU A 240 -2.93 26.54 26.83
C LEU A 240 -4.00 25.86 25.97
N ARG A 241 -5.24 26.35 26.04
CA ARG A 241 -6.25 26.08 25.02
C ARG A 241 -5.86 26.91 23.81
N LEU A 242 -5.21 26.25 22.85
CA LEU A 242 -4.95 26.81 21.54
C LEU A 242 -6.28 27.20 20.89
N ASP A 243 -6.28 28.32 20.18
CA ASP A 243 -7.46 28.81 19.48
C ASP A 243 -7.92 27.79 18.43
N LYS A 244 -9.23 27.60 18.25
CA LYS A 244 -9.79 26.53 17.40
C LYS A 244 -9.24 26.60 15.97
N ARG A 245 -9.04 27.82 15.47
CA ARG A 245 -8.47 28.08 14.15
C ARG A 245 -6.99 27.71 14.05
N GLN A 246 -6.23 27.88 15.14
CA GLN A 246 -4.84 27.43 15.21
C GLN A 246 -4.74 25.90 15.36
N ILE A 247 -5.72 25.26 16.00
CA ILE A 247 -5.80 23.80 16.07
C ILE A 247 -6.12 23.23 14.70
N GLU A 248 -7.12 23.77 13.99
CA GLU A 248 -7.51 23.33 12.64
C GLU A 248 -6.37 23.54 11.63
N GLN A 249 -5.71 24.70 11.68
CA GLN A 249 -4.55 24.97 10.83
C GLN A 249 -3.39 24.00 11.11
N ARG A 250 -3.15 23.64 12.38
CA ARG A 250 -2.12 22.67 12.74
C ARG A 250 -2.50 21.23 12.37
N ILE A 251 -3.79 20.88 12.45
CA ILE A 251 -4.30 19.59 11.98
C ILE A 251 -4.10 19.48 10.47
N GLU A 252 -4.36 20.54 9.71
CA GLU A 252 -4.19 20.53 8.26
C GLU A 252 -2.70 20.52 7.86
N GLU A 253 -1.85 21.28 8.56
CA GLU A 253 -0.38 21.26 8.36
C GLU A 253 0.23 19.89 8.69
N ASP A 254 -0.29 19.20 9.71
CA ASP A 254 0.19 17.86 10.11
C ASP A 254 -0.38 16.74 9.22
N ARG A 255 -1.62 16.91 8.72
CA ARG A 255 -2.20 16.06 7.67
C ARG A 255 -1.38 16.13 6.38
N GLU A 256 -1.01 17.34 5.97
CA GLU A 256 -0.17 17.59 4.79
C GLU A 256 1.29 17.12 4.99
N ARG A 257 1.82 17.13 6.22
CA ARG A 257 3.12 16.51 6.52
C ARG A 257 3.09 14.99 6.52
N HIS A 258 2.07 14.36 7.10
CA HIS A 258 1.92 12.90 7.02
C HIS A 258 1.65 12.43 5.59
N LYS A 259 0.98 13.24 4.77
CA LYS A 259 0.86 13.01 3.33
C LYS A 259 2.25 13.00 2.66
N ARG A 260 3.07 14.04 2.87
CA ARG A 260 4.45 14.13 2.33
C ARG A 260 5.42 13.07 2.86
N MET A 261 5.29 12.65 4.12
CA MET A 261 6.15 11.62 4.72
C MET A 261 5.79 10.22 4.21
N ARG A 262 4.50 9.98 3.94
CA ARG A 262 4.08 8.80 3.17
C ARG A 262 4.64 8.90 1.75
N GLU A 263 4.50 10.02 1.06
CA GLU A 263 5.11 10.24 -0.27
C GLU A 263 6.63 9.99 -0.28
N SER A 264 7.37 10.35 0.78
CA SER A 264 8.81 10.06 0.92
C SER A 264 9.13 8.60 1.22
N MET A 265 8.23 7.87 1.87
CA MET A 265 8.33 6.42 2.11
C MET A 265 8.03 5.61 0.83
N TRP A 266 7.29 6.22 -0.11
CA TRP A 266 6.97 5.67 -1.44
C TRP A 266 7.89 6.16 -2.56
N THR A 267 8.88 7.00 -2.26
CA THR A 267 9.91 7.42 -3.23
C THR A 267 11.25 6.76 -2.90
N ILE A 268 11.68 5.85 -3.77
CA ILE A 268 13.05 5.35 -3.77
C ILE A 268 13.93 6.52 -4.25
N PRO A 269 15.00 6.90 -3.53
CA PRO A 269 15.93 7.90 -4.05
C PRO A 269 16.47 7.43 -5.41
N PRO A 270 16.57 8.33 -6.41
CA PRO A 270 16.86 7.95 -7.80
C PRO A 270 18.26 7.37 -8.04
N GLN A 271 19.08 7.23 -7.00
CA GLN A 271 20.42 6.66 -7.07
C GLN A 271 20.49 5.46 -6.13
N ALA A 272 20.48 4.26 -6.70
CA ALA A 272 20.90 3.06 -5.98
C ALA A 272 22.42 3.13 -5.76
N SER A 273 22.88 3.12 -4.51
CA SER A 273 24.31 2.95 -4.23
C SER A 273 24.74 1.51 -4.56
N GLU A 274 26.00 1.32 -4.96
CA GLU A 274 26.57 0.00 -5.25
C GLU A 274 26.43 -1.01 -4.09
N GLU A 275 26.22 -0.52 -2.86
CA GLU A 275 25.95 -1.34 -1.67
C GLU A 275 24.63 -2.11 -1.74
N ALA A 276 23.61 -1.58 -2.44
CA ALA A 276 22.32 -2.25 -2.60
C ALA A 276 22.42 -3.54 -3.43
N PHE A 277 23.45 -3.66 -4.27
CA PHE A 277 23.71 -4.89 -5.05
C PHE A 277 24.56 -5.90 -4.28
N LYS A 278 25.45 -5.48 -3.39
CA LYS A 278 26.26 -6.38 -2.55
C LYS A 278 25.44 -7.24 -1.60
N PHE A 279 24.34 -6.70 -1.06
CA PHE A 279 23.48 -7.45 -0.14
C PHE A 279 22.82 -8.68 -0.79
N TYR A 280 22.58 -8.64 -2.11
CA TYR A 280 22.02 -9.77 -2.84
C TYR A 280 23.04 -10.86 -3.19
N ASP A 281 24.33 -10.50 -3.29
CA ASP A 281 25.41 -11.48 -3.52
C ASP A 281 25.82 -12.20 -2.23
N GLU A 282 25.51 -11.65 -1.05
CA GLU A 282 25.88 -12.20 0.26
C GLU A 282 24.77 -13.06 0.93
N ALA A 283 23.57 -13.12 0.34
CA ALA A 283 22.50 -13.99 0.83
C ALA A 283 22.78 -15.46 0.49
N SER A 284 23.06 -16.27 1.52
CA SER A 284 23.28 -17.72 1.42
C SER A 284 22.15 -18.43 0.67
N ALA A 285 22.49 -19.31 -0.28
CA ALA A 285 21.53 -20.18 -0.96
C ALA A 285 20.80 -21.09 0.06
N THR A 286 19.47 -21.18 -0.04
CA THR A 286 18.61 -22.04 0.78
C THR A 286 19.08 -23.49 0.73
N GLY A 287 19.22 -24.12 1.89
CA GLY A 287 19.71 -25.50 2.03
C GLY A 287 18.59 -26.54 1.93
N GLU A 288 18.95 -27.82 1.83
CA GLU A 288 17.98 -28.94 1.80
C GLU A 288 17.11 -29.02 3.07
N ASP A 289 17.62 -28.55 4.21
CA ASP A 289 16.92 -28.55 5.50
C ASP A 289 15.72 -27.57 5.53
N ASP A 290 15.80 -26.45 4.80
CA ASP A 290 14.70 -25.47 4.67
C ASP A 290 13.48 -26.09 3.96
N GLY A 291 13.73 -27.01 3.02
CA GLY A 291 12.69 -27.73 2.30
C GLY A 291 12.02 -28.85 3.11
N ILE A 292 12.70 -29.36 4.14
CA ILE A 292 12.15 -30.37 5.07
C ILE A 292 11.23 -29.66 6.07
N LEU A 293 11.68 -28.54 6.65
CA LEU A 293 10.89 -27.74 7.58
C LEU A 293 9.57 -27.26 6.95
N GLY A 294 9.63 -26.79 5.69
CA GLY A 294 8.43 -26.36 4.96
C GLY A 294 7.45 -27.50 4.62
N LYS A 295 7.92 -28.76 4.52
CA LYS A 295 7.05 -29.91 4.32
C LYS A 295 6.36 -30.33 5.62
N GLU A 296 7.08 -30.30 6.73
CA GLU A 296 6.54 -30.64 8.06
C GLU A 296 5.45 -29.65 8.47
N GLU A 297 5.65 -28.35 8.26
CA GLU A 297 4.59 -27.33 8.48
C GLU A 297 3.37 -27.55 7.56
N GLN A 298 3.58 -27.97 6.31
CA GLN A 298 2.49 -28.20 5.36
C GLN A 298 1.63 -29.42 5.75
N GLU A 299 2.24 -30.46 6.32
CA GLU A 299 1.53 -31.65 6.79
C GLU A 299 0.71 -31.37 8.07
N GLU A 300 1.21 -30.53 8.98
CA GLU A 300 0.46 -30.09 10.17
C GLU A 300 -0.80 -29.29 9.80
N ILE A 301 -0.69 -28.39 8.81
CA ILE A 301 -1.82 -27.59 8.30
C ILE A 301 -2.90 -28.50 7.66
N TYR A 302 -2.50 -29.52 6.90
CA TYR A 302 -3.45 -30.46 6.29
C TYR A 302 -4.24 -31.26 7.34
N HIS A 303 -3.60 -31.59 8.47
CA HIS A 303 -4.24 -32.35 9.53
C HIS A 303 -5.32 -31.55 10.27
N GLU A 304 -5.14 -30.24 10.45
CA GLU A 304 -6.13 -29.36 11.07
C GLU A 304 -7.36 -29.11 10.20
N VAL A 305 -7.20 -29.04 8.87
CA VAL A 305 -8.31 -28.75 7.93
C VAL A 305 -9.29 -29.93 7.83
N SER A 306 -8.81 -31.17 7.96
CA SER A 306 -9.65 -32.38 7.81
C SER A 306 -10.73 -32.57 8.89
N PHE A 307 -10.67 -31.83 10.00
CA PHE A 307 -11.60 -31.98 11.12
C PHE A 307 -12.89 -31.14 10.96
N ASN A 308 -12.96 -30.24 9.98
CA ASN A 308 -14.03 -29.23 9.88
C ASN A 308 -15.05 -29.42 8.73
N ASP A 309 -14.90 -30.41 7.85
CA ASP A 309 -15.67 -30.50 6.58
C ASP A 309 -16.93 -31.39 6.61
N ASN A 310 -17.47 -31.74 7.78
CA ASN A 310 -18.72 -32.53 7.87
C ASN A 310 -19.97 -31.65 8.00
N CYS A 311 -20.28 -30.81 7.01
CA CYS A 311 -21.64 -30.29 6.78
C CYS A 311 -21.86 -29.89 5.31
N ASP A 312 -23.04 -30.28 4.80
CA ASP A 312 -23.76 -29.73 3.64
C ASP A 312 -23.56 -30.36 2.26
N ASP A 313 -24.17 -31.54 2.11
CA ASP A 313 -24.70 -32.06 0.85
C ASP A 313 -26.16 -31.60 0.64
N LYS A 314 -26.43 -30.97 -0.52
CA LYS A 314 -27.64 -31.04 -1.39
C LYS A 314 -28.10 -29.68 -1.94
N CYS A 315 -27.95 -29.49 -3.26
CA CYS A 315 -29.06 -29.44 -4.23
C CYS A 315 -28.62 -28.83 -5.57
N ASN A 316 -28.90 -29.57 -6.64
CA ASN A 316 -28.77 -29.20 -8.04
C ASN A 316 -30.15 -28.90 -8.66
N ASP A 317 -30.10 -28.24 -9.83
CA ASP A 317 -31.10 -28.13 -10.91
C ASP A 317 -32.02 -26.90 -10.94
N LYS A 318 -31.80 -25.99 -11.93
CA LYS A 318 -32.64 -25.83 -13.15
C LYS A 318 -32.22 -24.65 -14.04
N ASP A 319 -32.32 -24.88 -15.35
CA ASP A 319 -32.06 -23.99 -16.50
C ASP A 319 -33.17 -22.95 -16.76
N ASN A 320 -32.82 -21.75 -17.25
CA ASN A 320 -33.34 -21.12 -18.49
C ASN A 320 -32.83 -19.69 -18.74
N ASP A 321 -32.73 -19.38 -20.03
CA ASP A 321 -32.17 -18.19 -20.69
C ASP A 321 -32.94 -16.87 -20.49
N GLU A 322 -32.26 -15.84 -19.98
CA GLU A 322 -32.45 -14.42 -20.31
C GLU A 322 -31.17 -13.69 -19.85
N TYR A 323 -30.61 -12.76 -20.65
CA TYR A 323 -29.37 -12.03 -20.31
C TYR A 323 -29.66 -11.04 -19.17
N ASP A 324 -29.69 -11.55 -17.95
CA ASP A 324 -29.76 -10.81 -16.69
C ASP A 324 -28.42 -10.95 -15.94
N ASP A 325 -27.72 -9.83 -15.79
CA ASP A 325 -26.59 -9.68 -14.86
C ASP A 325 -27.14 -9.64 -13.41
N ALA A 326 -27.56 -10.81 -12.91
CA ALA A 326 -27.91 -10.99 -11.50
C ALA A 326 -27.52 -12.38 -10.99
N ALA A 327 -26.73 -12.36 -9.92
CA ALA A 327 -26.43 -13.43 -8.98
C ALA A 327 -25.65 -14.65 -9.52
N CYS A 328 -24.49 -14.94 -8.92
CA CYS A 328 -24.45 -15.85 -7.76
C CYS A 328 -23.07 -16.53 -7.58
N LYS A 329 -22.82 -16.82 -6.29
CA LYS A 329 -21.88 -17.79 -5.70
C LYS A 329 -20.43 -17.34 -5.55
N ASP A 330 -20.24 -16.82 -4.35
CA ASP A 330 -19.00 -16.58 -3.65
C ASP A 330 -18.19 -17.87 -3.46
N ASP A 331 -17.07 -17.98 -4.19
CA ASP A 331 -15.96 -18.89 -3.92
C ASP A 331 -14.74 -18.08 -3.41
N SER A 332 -14.95 -16.88 -2.83
CA SER A 332 -13.85 -16.04 -2.33
C SER A 332 -13.18 -16.57 -1.06
N ASP A 333 -13.81 -17.52 -0.36
CA ASP A 333 -13.23 -18.11 0.85
C ASP A 333 -12.13 -19.17 0.57
N LYS A 334 -11.97 -19.64 -0.68
CA LYS A 334 -10.93 -20.62 -1.04
C LYS A 334 -9.61 -20.01 -1.52
N PHE A 335 -9.49 -18.68 -1.64
CA PHE A 335 -8.32 -18.05 -2.24
C PHE A 335 -7.74 -16.92 -1.40
N LYS A 336 -7.33 -17.23 -0.15
CA LYS A 336 -6.76 -16.24 0.78
C LYS A 336 -5.29 -15.88 0.54
N ASN A 337 -4.52 -16.64 -0.28
CA ASN A 337 -3.05 -16.50 -0.31
C ASN A 337 -2.42 -16.23 -1.70
N GLY A 338 -3.15 -15.67 -2.67
CA GLY A 338 -2.56 -15.32 -3.97
C GLY A 338 -1.80 -13.99 -3.94
N LEU A 339 -0.47 -14.00 -3.76
CA LEU A 339 0.37 -12.81 -3.94
C LEU A 339 0.26 -12.31 -5.40
N PRO A 340 -0.21 -11.07 -5.66
CA PRO A 340 -0.49 -10.63 -7.03
C PRO A 340 0.76 -10.08 -7.73
N TYR A 341 1.18 -10.75 -8.81
CA TYR A 341 2.27 -10.27 -9.67
C TYR A 341 1.75 -9.31 -10.78
N PRO A 342 2.61 -8.45 -11.37
CA PRO A 342 2.20 -7.35 -12.25
C PRO A 342 1.81 -7.71 -13.71
N LEU A 343 1.79 -8.98 -14.13
CA LEU A 343 1.71 -9.35 -15.56
C LEU A 343 0.35 -9.93 -15.98
N ARG A 344 -0.74 -9.39 -15.42
CA ARG A 344 -2.10 -9.96 -15.51
C ARG A 344 -2.70 -9.84 -16.92
N THR A 345 -2.92 -8.60 -17.37
CA THR A 345 -3.54 -8.29 -18.67
C THR A 345 -2.67 -8.72 -19.85
N CYS A 346 -1.34 -8.60 -19.72
CA CYS A 346 -0.39 -8.96 -20.77
C CYS A 346 -0.43 -10.46 -21.10
N ALA A 347 -0.58 -11.35 -20.11
CA ALA A 347 -0.66 -12.79 -20.34
C ALA A 347 -1.85 -13.18 -21.24
N VAL A 348 -3.01 -12.55 -21.03
CA VAL A 348 -4.22 -12.80 -21.83
C VAL A 348 -4.05 -12.29 -23.26
N TYR A 349 -3.54 -11.07 -23.46
CA TYR A 349 -3.28 -10.55 -24.80
C TYR A 349 -2.14 -11.30 -25.52
N ALA A 350 -1.11 -11.75 -24.80
CA ALA A 350 -0.07 -12.60 -25.37
C ALA A 350 -0.67 -13.91 -25.91
N TRP A 351 -1.55 -14.56 -25.14
CA TRP A 351 -2.25 -15.76 -25.59
C TRP A 351 -3.16 -15.48 -26.79
N MET A 352 -3.99 -14.45 -26.70
CA MET A 352 -4.93 -14.10 -27.76
C MET A 352 -4.19 -13.78 -29.06
N LEU A 353 -3.31 -12.79 -29.03
CA LEU A 353 -2.58 -12.30 -30.21
C LEU A 353 -1.61 -13.34 -30.79
N SER A 354 -1.14 -14.31 -30.00
CA SER A 354 -0.28 -15.39 -30.51
C SER A 354 -0.93 -16.26 -31.59
N LYS A 355 -2.26 -16.22 -31.70
CA LYS A 355 -3.00 -16.94 -32.75
C LYS A 355 -2.77 -16.34 -34.15
N SER A 356 -2.42 -15.06 -34.22
CA SER A 356 -2.29 -14.30 -35.47
C SER A 356 -0.95 -13.55 -35.61
N ALA A 357 -0.12 -13.51 -34.55
CA ALA A 357 1.14 -12.77 -34.54
C ALA A 357 2.25 -13.49 -33.76
N LYS A 358 3.50 -13.15 -34.08
CA LYS A 358 4.67 -13.53 -33.27
C LYS A 358 4.73 -12.63 -32.04
N ILE A 359 4.83 -13.22 -30.86
CA ILE A 359 4.79 -12.49 -29.58
C ILE A 359 6.10 -12.63 -28.84
N THR A 360 6.66 -11.47 -28.49
CA THR A 360 7.74 -11.34 -27.50
C THR A 360 7.19 -10.61 -26.29
N THR A 361 7.41 -11.15 -25.11
CA THR A 361 6.93 -10.58 -23.84
C THR A 361 8.12 -10.19 -22.96
N ILE A 362 8.00 -9.04 -22.29
CA ILE A 362 8.98 -8.58 -21.31
C ILE A 362 8.49 -8.95 -19.92
N CYS A 363 9.23 -9.83 -19.23
CA CYS A 363 8.89 -10.29 -17.89
C CYS A 363 10.04 -10.01 -16.91
N ARG A 364 9.73 -9.43 -15.75
CA ARG A 364 10.68 -9.36 -14.62
C ARG A 364 10.38 -10.44 -13.60
N SER A 365 9.31 -10.27 -12.84
CA SER A 365 8.92 -11.18 -11.76
C SER A 365 8.36 -12.54 -12.23
N ASN A 366 7.79 -12.60 -13.43
CA ASN A 366 7.30 -13.86 -14.02
C ASN A 366 8.32 -14.52 -14.97
N PHE A 367 9.54 -13.99 -15.09
CA PHE A 367 10.47 -14.41 -16.14
C PHE A 367 10.76 -15.90 -16.12
N ASP A 368 11.13 -16.45 -14.96
CA ASP A 368 11.60 -17.84 -14.89
C ASP A 368 10.48 -18.83 -15.25
N GLU A 369 9.27 -18.60 -14.74
CA GLU A 369 8.14 -19.48 -15.01
C GLU A 369 7.59 -19.31 -16.44
N ALA A 370 7.43 -18.07 -16.90
CA ALA A 370 6.97 -17.80 -18.27
C ALA A 370 7.96 -18.32 -19.32
N SER A 371 9.27 -18.22 -19.07
CA SER A 371 10.30 -18.74 -19.98
C SER A 371 10.30 -20.26 -20.04
N ARG A 372 10.12 -20.94 -18.89
CA ARG A 372 10.09 -22.41 -18.81
C ARG A 372 8.79 -22.98 -19.39
N ASN A 373 7.66 -22.51 -18.90
CA ASN A 373 6.35 -23.16 -19.10
C ASN A 373 5.33 -22.31 -19.88
N GLY A 374 5.65 -21.05 -20.18
CA GLY A 374 4.71 -20.12 -20.80
C GLY A 374 3.69 -19.58 -19.80
N PHE A 375 2.64 -18.95 -20.31
CA PHE A 375 1.49 -18.50 -19.54
C PHE A 375 0.35 -19.50 -19.59
N THR A 376 -0.35 -19.66 -18.47
CA THR A 376 -1.61 -20.41 -18.39
C THR A 376 -2.75 -19.46 -18.03
N ILE A 377 -3.84 -19.53 -18.79
CA ILE A 377 -5.02 -18.68 -18.65
C ILE A 377 -6.22 -19.57 -18.32
N HIS A 378 -6.87 -19.26 -17.21
CA HIS A 378 -8.20 -19.72 -16.86
C HIS A 378 -9.17 -18.61 -17.21
N SER A 379 -10.12 -18.85 -18.11
CA SER A 379 -11.05 -17.83 -18.59
C SER A 379 -12.48 -18.32 -18.45
N THR A 380 -13.34 -17.50 -17.86
CA THR A 380 -14.79 -17.78 -17.87
C THR A 380 -15.39 -17.66 -19.28
N LEU A 381 -14.75 -16.94 -20.20
CA LEU A 381 -15.20 -16.76 -21.59
C LEU A 381 -14.67 -17.81 -22.56
N TRP A 382 -13.43 -18.26 -22.36
CA TRP A 382 -12.74 -19.13 -23.33
C TRP A 382 -12.37 -20.51 -22.77
N GLY A 383 -12.74 -20.80 -21.53
CA GLY A 383 -12.44 -22.05 -20.85
C GLY A 383 -11.12 -22.02 -20.06
N ASN A 384 -10.80 -23.17 -19.47
CA ASN A 384 -9.69 -23.33 -18.53
C ASN A 384 -8.46 -23.97 -19.16
N GLY A 385 -7.27 -23.64 -18.62
CA GLY A 385 -6.02 -24.30 -19.00
C GLY A 385 -5.50 -23.90 -20.39
N LEU A 386 -5.87 -22.71 -20.87
CA LEU A 386 -5.39 -22.15 -22.12
C LEU A 386 -3.91 -21.81 -21.97
N ARG A 387 -3.06 -22.22 -22.92
CA ARG A 387 -1.61 -22.05 -22.80
C ARG A 387 -1.03 -21.28 -23.98
N VAL A 388 -0.03 -20.46 -23.69
CA VAL A 388 0.82 -19.80 -24.69
C VAL A 388 2.25 -19.80 -24.20
N LYS A 389 3.21 -20.07 -25.08
CA LYS A 389 4.63 -19.93 -24.78
C LYS A 389 5.26 -18.92 -25.76
N PRO A 390 5.20 -17.61 -25.44
CA PRO A 390 5.82 -16.59 -26.27
C PRO A 390 7.34 -16.62 -26.09
N VAL A 391 8.06 -15.84 -26.91
CA VAL A 391 9.44 -15.48 -26.58
C VAL A 391 9.39 -14.61 -25.33
N VAL A 392 10.22 -14.91 -24.33
CA VAL A 392 10.24 -14.18 -23.06
C VAL A 392 11.63 -13.57 -22.87
N ALA A 393 11.66 -12.27 -22.64
CA ALA A 393 12.86 -11.51 -22.35
C ALA A 393 12.75 -10.82 -20.99
N ARG A 394 13.88 -10.63 -20.31
CA ARG A 394 13.97 -9.92 -19.03
C ARG A 394 14.07 -8.41 -19.22
N THR A 395 14.65 -7.99 -20.35
CA THR A 395 14.87 -6.59 -20.72
C THR A 395 14.45 -6.33 -22.17
N ILE A 396 14.26 -5.05 -22.51
CA ILE A 396 13.90 -4.62 -23.86
C ILE A 396 15.06 -4.86 -24.82
N SER A 397 16.31 -4.60 -24.40
CA SER A 397 17.49 -4.91 -25.21
C SER A 397 17.59 -6.39 -25.55
N GLN A 398 17.35 -7.28 -24.57
CA GLN A 398 17.32 -8.72 -24.82
C GLN A 398 16.20 -9.11 -25.80
N ALA A 399 15.04 -8.46 -25.72
CA ALA A 399 13.96 -8.72 -26.69
C ALA A 399 14.35 -8.32 -28.12
N VAL A 400 15.08 -7.22 -28.28
CA VAL A 400 15.60 -6.76 -29.58
C VAL A 400 16.66 -7.73 -30.11
N GLU A 401 17.56 -8.21 -29.25
CA GLU A 401 18.54 -9.25 -29.62
C GLU A 401 17.85 -10.55 -30.07
N LEU A 402 16.83 -10.99 -29.33
CA LEU A 402 16.03 -12.18 -29.67
C LEU A 402 15.19 -12.02 -30.94
N ALA A 403 14.91 -10.79 -31.35
CA ALA A 403 14.23 -10.49 -32.61
C ALA A 403 15.16 -10.57 -33.83
N ASP A 404 16.47 -10.74 -33.62
CA ASP A 404 17.49 -10.92 -34.68
C ASP A 404 17.40 -9.84 -35.79
N GLY A 405 17.29 -8.58 -35.36
CA GLY A 405 17.20 -7.42 -36.25
C GLY A 405 15.85 -7.23 -36.95
N GLN A 406 14.84 -8.06 -36.66
CA GLN A 406 13.47 -7.81 -37.14
C GLN A 406 12.80 -6.70 -36.31
N PRO A 407 12.24 -5.65 -36.96
CA PRO A 407 11.53 -4.60 -36.25
C PRO A 407 10.20 -5.12 -35.69
N PHE A 408 9.72 -4.49 -34.62
CA PHE A 408 8.39 -4.75 -34.07
C PHE A 408 7.36 -3.87 -34.77
N ASP A 409 6.31 -4.49 -35.34
CA ASP A 409 5.17 -3.75 -35.93
C ASP A 409 4.38 -3.00 -34.85
N PHE A 410 4.16 -3.65 -33.71
CA PHE A 410 3.42 -3.12 -32.56
C PHE A 410 4.20 -3.31 -31.26
N ILE A 411 4.24 -2.26 -30.43
CA ILE A 411 4.68 -2.35 -29.04
C ILE A 411 3.48 -2.04 -28.14
N VAL A 412 3.00 -3.04 -27.41
CA VAL A 412 1.86 -2.91 -26.49
C VAL A 412 2.34 -2.63 -25.08
N ILE A 413 2.06 -1.44 -24.56
CA ILE A 413 2.46 -0.99 -23.24
C ILE A 413 1.40 -1.41 -22.22
N ALA A 414 1.68 -2.51 -21.54
CA ALA A 414 0.85 -3.10 -20.48
C ALA A 414 1.41 -2.88 -19.06
N ALA A 415 2.58 -2.24 -18.93
CA ALA A 415 3.13 -1.86 -17.63
C ALA A 415 2.24 -0.80 -16.98
N LYS A 416 2.15 -0.76 -15.66
CA LYS A 416 1.40 0.29 -14.96
C LYS A 416 1.95 1.68 -15.30
N ALA A 417 1.06 2.68 -15.38
CA ALA A 417 1.42 4.06 -15.62
C ALA A 417 1.95 4.71 -14.33
N LEU A 418 3.17 4.32 -13.94
CA LEU A 418 3.87 4.81 -12.76
C LEU A 418 5.00 5.76 -13.18
N PRO A 419 5.28 6.82 -12.38
CA PRO A 419 6.50 7.60 -12.53
C PRO A 419 7.70 6.67 -12.39
N THR A 420 8.50 6.56 -13.46
CA THR A 420 9.67 5.68 -13.54
C THR A 420 10.86 6.46 -14.08
N MET A 421 12.06 6.12 -13.64
CA MET A 421 13.32 6.69 -14.12
C MET A 421 14.26 5.54 -14.52
N PRO A 422 14.64 5.42 -15.81
CA PRO A 422 14.09 6.15 -16.95
C PRO A 422 12.60 5.84 -17.16
N SER A 423 11.91 6.72 -17.89
CA SER A 423 10.48 6.56 -18.10
C SER A 423 10.15 5.41 -19.05
N THR A 424 8.88 4.96 -19.07
CA THR A 424 8.50 3.86 -19.96
C THR A 424 8.68 4.22 -21.43
N ALA A 425 8.39 5.46 -21.82
CA ALA A 425 8.65 5.93 -23.17
C ALA A 425 10.14 5.88 -23.51
N GLU A 426 11.04 6.24 -22.59
CA GLU A 426 12.48 6.16 -22.82
C GLU A 426 12.99 4.71 -22.84
N LEU A 427 12.46 3.85 -21.97
CA LEU A 427 12.83 2.43 -21.87
C LEU A 427 12.59 1.65 -23.17
N ILE A 428 11.49 1.93 -23.89
CA ILE A 428 11.15 1.21 -25.12
C ILE A 428 12.00 1.61 -26.33
N ARG A 429 12.78 2.68 -26.24
CA ARG A 429 13.53 3.26 -27.36
C ARG A 429 14.34 2.25 -28.18
N PRO A 430 15.04 1.26 -27.59
CA PRO A 430 15.80 0.28 -28.37
C PRO A 430 14.93 -0.61 -29.28
N ALA A 431 13.64 -0.77 -28.96
CA ALA A 431 12.70 -1.58 -29.73
C ALA A 431 11.88 -0.78 -30.76
N VAL A 432 11.95 0.57 -30.73
CA VAL A 432 11.17 1.42 -31.63
C VAL A 432 11.92 1.63 -32.96
N SER A 433 11.28 1.23 -34.06
CA SER A 433 11.70 1.57 -35.43
C SER A 433 10.79 2.66 -36.03
N GLY A 434 11.11 3.21 -37.21
CA GLY A 434 10.31 4.26 -37.85
C GLY A 434 8.89 3.84 -38.28
N ASP A 435 8.62 2.53 -38.35
CA ASP A 435 7.30 1.98 -38.70
C ASP A 435 6.57 1.31 -37.54
N THR A 436 7.20 1.27 -36.36
CA THR A 436 6.61 0.71 -35.15
C THR A 436 5.42 1.54 -34.69
N THR A 437 4.31 0.88 -34.38
CA THR A 437 3.12 1.48 -33.77
C THR A 437 3.15 1.24 -32.26
N ILE A 438 3.00 2.29 -31.47
CA ILE A 438 2.95 2.21 -30.01
C ILE A 438 1.49 2.14 -29.58
N VAL A 439 1.16 1.18 -28.72
CA VAL A 439 -0.21 0.92 -28.25
C VAL A 439 -0.26 0.99 -26.74
N LEU A 440 -0.97 1.96 -26.18
CA LEU A 440 -1.09 2.15 -24.73
C LEU A 440 -2.37 1.49 -24.22
N ILE A 441 -2.23 0.45 -23.39
CA ILE A 441 -3.38 -0.24 -22.74
C ILE A 441 -3.52 0.08 -21.25
N GLN A 442 -2.82 1.12 -20.81
CA GLN A 442 -2.77 1.54 -19.40
C GLN A 442 -4.05 2.29 -19.00
N ASN A 443 -4.40 2.20 -17.71
CA ASN A 443 -5.50 2.98 -17.14
C ASN A 443 -5.13 4.47 -17.02
N GLY A 444 -6.13 5.31 -16.77
CA GLY A 444 -5.95 6.74 -16.53
C GLY A 444 -6.28 7.61 -17.74
N ILE A 445 -5.93 8.89 -17.68
CA ILE A 445 -6.11 9.88 -18.74
C ILE A 445 -4.80 10.63 -18.96
N GLY A 446 -4.47 11.14 -20.15
CA GLY A 446 -3.24 11.93 -20.35
C GLY A 446 -1.95 11.14 -20.15
N ILE A 447 -1.97 9.84 -20.46
CA ILE A 447 -0.80 8.95 -20.45
C ILE A 447 -0.03 9.00 -21.78
N GLU A 448 -0.65 9.60 -22.80
CA GLU A 448 -0.21 9.58 -24.19
C GLU A 448 0.92 10.58 -24.48
N GLU A 449 0.89 11.72 -23.79
CA GLU A 449 1.74 12.89 -24.09
C GLU A 449 3.23 12.55 -24.07
N GLU A 450 3.67 11.76 -23.09
CA GLU A 450 5.06 11.35 -22.97
C GLU A 450 5.55 10.57 -24.20
N PHE A 451 4.72 9.65 -24.72
CA PHE A 451 5.03 8.87 -25.90
C PHE A 451 4.94 9.71 -27.17
N ALA A 452 3.99 10.64 -27.25
CA ALA A 452 3.83 11.55 -28.39
C ALA A 452 5.06 12.47 -28.54
N VAL A 453 5.60 12.98 -27.44
CA VAL A 453 6.82 13.80 -27.43
C VAL A 453 8.05 12.97 -27.81
N ALA A 454 8.17 11.75 -27.27
CA ALA A 454 9.33 10.89 -27.54
C ALA A 454 9.35 10.32 -28.97
N TYR A 455 8.17 10.06 -29.56
CA TYR A 455 8.02 9.35 -30.84
C TYR A 455 7.07 10.05 -31.83
N PRO A 456 7.35 11.31 -32.24
CA PRO A 456 6.41 12.14 -33.00
C PRO A 456 6.08 11.65 -34.41
N ILE A 457 6.88 10.73 -34.97
CA ILE A 457 6.66 10.15 -36.31
C ILE A 457 5.95 8.80 -36.28
N ASN A 458 5.86 8.18 -35.10
CA ASN A 458 5.31 6.84 -34.93
C ASN A 458 3.80 6.94 -34.66
N PRO A 459 2.98 6.05 -35.26
CA PRO A 459 1.60 5.91 -34.85
C PRO A 459 1.49 5.61 -33.35
N LEU A 460 0.71 6.43 -32.64
CA LEU A 460 0.37 6.23 -31.23
C LEU A 460 -1.11 5.91 -31.11
N LEU A 461 -1.41 4.73 -30.55
CA LEU A 461 -2.76 4.28 -30.28
C LEU A 461 -3.02 4.34 -28.78
N SER A 462 -4.11 5.02 -28.40
CA SER A 462 -4.63 5.00 -27.04
C SER A 462 -5.81 4.04 -26.96
N THR A 463 -5.95 3.35 -25.84
CA THR A 463 -6.96 2.29 -25.71
C THR A 463 -7.62 2.25 -24.34
N VAL A 464 -8.85 1.73 -24.29
CA VAL A 464 -9.61 1.49 -23.07
C VAL A 464 -9.90 0.00 -22.98
N VAL A 465 -9.33 -0.66 -21.98
CA VAL A 465 -9.46 -2.11 -21.78
C VAL A 465 -10.46 -2.45 -20.68
N TYR A 466 -11.44 -3.30 -20.95
CA TYR A 466 -12.28 -3.97 -19.96
C TYR A 466 -11.90 -5.46 -19.95
N LEU A 467 -11.07 -5.83 -18.98
CA LEU A 467 -10.49 -7.18 -18.88
C LEU A 467 -10.08 -7.45 -17.42
N PRO A 468 -10.99 -7.94 -16.55
CA PRO A 468 -10.65 -8.22 -15.17
C PRO A 468 -9.79 -9.50 -15.12
N VAL A 469 -8.52 -9.34 -14.76
CA VAL A 469 -7.55 -10.43 -14.67
C VAL A 469 -6.83 -10.39 -13.34
N THR A 470 -6.81 -11.54 -12.66
CA THR A 470 -6.06 -11.76 -11.43
C THR A 470 -4.98 -12.81 -11.68
N GLN A 471 -3.75 -12.55 -11.25
CA GLN A 471 -2.72 -13.58 -11.28
C GLN A 471 -2.84 -14.43 -10.02
N ILE A 472 -2.93 -15.75 -10.20
CA ILE A 472 -3.13 -16.72 -9.11
C ILE A 472 -1.81 -17.35 -8.65
N SER A 473 -0.84 -17.52 -9.56
CA SER A 473 0.52 -17.95 -9.28
C SER A 473 1.46 -17.42 -10.38
N PRO A 474 2.79 -17.54 -10.27
CA PRO A 474 3.71 -17.15 -11.34
C PRO A 474 3.25 -17.65 -12.72
N ALA A 475 3.12 -16.74 -13.69
CA ALA A 475 2.64 -16.99 -15.06
C ALA A 475 1.25 -17.66 -15.22
N VAL A 476 0.45 -17.81 -14.16
CA VAL A 476 -0.92 -18.35 -14.24
C VAL A 476 -1.94 -17.29 -13.86
N VAL A 477 -2.88 -17.00 -14.76
CA VAL A 477 -3.89 -15.95 -14.57
C VAL A 477 -5.31 -16.48 -14.69
N HIS A 478 -6.22 -15.84 -13.95
CA HIS A 478 -7.65 -16.04 -14.02
C HIS A 478 -8.31 -14.77 -14.57
N HIS A 479 -8.96 -14.92 -15.72
CA HIS A 479 -9.72 -13.91 -16.43
C HIS A 479 -11.22 -14.18 -16.27
N ARG A 480 -12.01 -13.13 -15.99
CA ARG A 480 -13.45 -13.25 -15.70
C ARG A 480 -14.28 -12.33 -16.59
N GLU A 481 -15.56 -12.67 -16.72
CA GLU A 481 -16.70 -11.81 -17.13
C GLU A 481 -16.65 -11.21 -18.54
N VAL A 482 -15.64 -10.40 -18.85
CA VAL A 482 -15.64 -9.53 -20.02
C VAL A 482 -14.25 -9.41 -20.62
N GLU A 483 -14.19 -9.46 -21.94
CA GLU A 483 -13.08 -8.92 -22.71
C GLU A 483 -13.62 -7.93 -23.73
N LEU A 484 -13.15 -6.68 -23.65
CA LEU A 484 -13.45 -5.64 -24.62
C LEU A 484 -12.33 -4.61 -24.66
N LEU A 485 -11.81 -4.33 -25.86
CA LEU A 485 -10.83 -3.30 -26.12
C LEU A 485 -11.43 -2.19 -26.98
N HIS A 486 -11.39 -0.95 -26.51
CA HIS A 486 -11.65 0.23 -27.35
C HIS A 486 -10.31 0.79 -27.80
N VAL A 487 -10.17 1.12 -29.08
CA VAL A 487 -8.93 1.62 -29.69
C VAL A 487 -9.23 2.91 -30.45
N GLY A 488 -8.32 3.88 -30.39
CA GLY A 488 -8.27 5.00 -31.31
C GLY A 488 -6.87 5.59 -31.38
N THR A 489 -6.66 6.53 -32.30
CA THR A 489 -5.38 7.23 -32.42
C THR A 489 -5.26 8.32 -31.38
N TYR A 490 -4.03 8.68 -31.00
CA TYR A 490 -3.73 9.92 -30.29
C TYR A 490 -2.74 10.76 -31.11
N PRO A 491 -3.07 12.03 -31.44
CA PRO A 491 -4.39 12.65 -31.27
C PRO A 491 -5.48 12.01 -32.14
N ALA A 492 -6.75 12.36 -31.95
CA ALA A 492 -7.87 11.85 -32.75
C ALA A 492 -7.73 12.24 -34.25
N GLU A 493 -7.19 13.43 -34.49
CA GLU A 493 -6.91 14.01 -35.82
C GLU A 493 -5.57 13.57 -36.40
N ALA A 494 -5.00 12.46 -35.91
CA ALA A 494 -3.73 11.94 -36.38
C ALA A 494 -3.73 11.66 -37.90
N ALA A 495 -2.53 11.68 -38.48
CA ALA A 495 -2.30 11.48 -39.90
C ALA A 495 -2.87 10.12 -40.40
N PRO A 496 -3.17 9.99 -41.71
CA PRO A 496 -3.69 8.74 -42.28
C PRO A 496 -2.89 7.48 -41.92
N LYS A 497 -1.54 7.59 -41.84
CA LYS A 497 -0.65 6.49 -41.40
C LYS A 497 -1.07 5.93 -40.03
N ALA A 498 -1.44 6.79 -39.08
CA ALA A 498 -1.86 6.37 -37.75
C ALA A 498 -3.25 5.72 -37.76
N LYS A 499 -4.17 6.24 -38.57
CA LYS A 499 -5.51 5.65 -38.74
C LYS A 499 -5.46 4.27 -39.38
N GLU A 500 -4.60 4.09 -40.38
CA GLU A 500 -4.32 2.77 -40.98
C GLU A 500 -3.70 1.81 -39.96
N ALA A 501 -2.77 2.28 -39.11
CA ALA A 501 -2.21 1.47 -38.04
C ALA A 501 -3.26 1.04 -37.01
N ALA A 502 -4.18 1.93 -36.63
CA ALA A 502 -5.29 1.62 -35.75
C ALA A 502 -6.23 0.55 -36.34
N GLN A 503 -6.53 0.63 -37.64
CA GLN A 503 -7.31 -0.38 -38.36
C GLN A 503 -6.59 -1.72 -38.39
N LYS A 504 -5.29 -1.74 -38.71
CA LYS A 504 -4.47 -2.97 -38.71
C LYS A 504 -4.44 -3.62 -37.33
N PHE A 505 -4.22 -2.84 -36.27
CA PHE A 505 -4.22 -3.37 -34.91
C PHE A 505 -5.59 -3.93 -34.50
N THR A 506 -6.67 -3.22 -34.83
CA THR A 506 -8.04 -3.66 -34.58
C THR A 506 -8.33 -4.98 -35.31
N GLU A 507 -7.92 -5.11 -36.57
CA GLU A 507 -8.11 -6.35 -37.32
C GLU A 507 -7.25 -7.50 -36.78
N LEU A 508 -6.05 -7.21 -36.29
CA LEU A 508 -5.21 -8.20 -35.60
C LEU A 508 -5.90 -8.72 -34.33
N VAL A 509 -6.47 -7.85 -33.50
CA VAL A 509 -7.21 -8.25 -32.29
C VAL A 509 -8.45 -9.08 -32.67
N ARG A 510 -9.22 -8.62 -33.65
CA ARG A 510 -10.45 -9.30 -34.12
C ARG A 510 -10.17 -10.69 -34.69
N SER A 511 -9.18 -10.80 -35.57
CA SER A 511 -8.76 -12.09 -36.17
C SER A 511 -8.19 -13.06 -35.13
N SER A 512 -7.67 -12.54 -34.01
CA SER A 512 -7.22 -13.34 -32.86
C SER A 512 -8.36 -13.80 -31.94
N GLY A 513 -9.61 -13.42 -32.25
CA GLY A 513 -10.81 -13.75 -31.48
C GLY A 513 -11.11 -12.80 -30.32
N GLY A 514 -10.50 -11.60 -30.29
CA GLY A 514 -10.79 -10.56 -29.31
C GLY A 514 -11.91 -9.62 -29.75
N SER A 515 -12.59 -9.03 -28.77
CA SER A 515 -13.66 -8.05 -28.93
C SER A 515 -13.06 -6.66 -28.95
N VAL A 516 -13.15 -5.98 -30.10
CA VAL A 516 -12.51 -4.67 -30.27
C VAL A 516 -13.42 -3.67 -31.00
N LYS A 517 -13.45 -2.44 -30.49
CA LYS A 517 -14.17 -1.29 -31.07
C LYS A 517 -13.16 -0.21 -31.45
N LEU A 518 -13.19 0.23 -32.71
CA LEU A 518 -12.38 1.33 -33.21
C LEU A 518 -13.19 2.62 -33.13
N HIS A 519 -12.58 3.68 -32.59
CA HIS A 519 -13.19 4.99 -32.38
C HIS A 519 -12.41 6.05 -33.14
N ASP A 520 -13.13 7.04 -33.66
CA ASP A 520 -12.52 8.24 -34.26
C ASP A 520 -11.84 9.10 -33.19
N ASP A 521 -12.52 9.27 -32.05
CA ASP A 521 -11.93 9.87 -30.84
C ASP A 521 -12.15 8.93 -29.64
N ILE A 522 -11.06 8.33 -29.17
CA ILE A 522 -11.05 7.41 -28.04
C ILE A 522 -11.10 8.12 -26.69
N GLN A 523 -10.80 9.41 -26.63
CA GLN A 523 -10.70 10.14 -25.35
C GLN A 523 -12.04 10.21 -24.62
N PHE A 524 -13.17 10.22 -25.34
CA PHE A 524 -14.50 10.10 -24.73
C PHE A 524 -14.64 8.80 -23.91
N GLU A 525 -14.21 7.67 -24.46
CA GLU A 525 -14.23 6.38 -23.77
C GLU A 525 -13.24 6.34 -22.60
N ARG A 526 -12.09 7.05 -22.72
CA ARG A 526 -11.14 7.18 -21.60
C ARG A 526 -11.78 7.91 -20.45
N TRP A 527 -12.40 9.07 -20.69
CA TRP A 527 -13.10 9.83 -19.66
C TRP A 527 -14.27 9.04 -19.06
N THR A 528 -15.03 8.32 -19.88
CA THR A 528 -16.13 7.46 -19.41
C THR A 528 -15.64 6.38 -18.45
N LYS A 529 -14.53 5.70 -18.78
CA LYS A 529 -13.93 4.72 -17.85
C LYS A 529 -13.27 5.39 -16.65
N LEU A 530 -12.65 6.55 -16.85
CA LEU A 530 -12.01 7.32 -15.78
C LEU A 530 -13.03 7.83 -14.76
N LEU A 531 -14.25 8.15 -15.15
CA LEU A 531 -15.32 8.53 -14.23
C LEU A 531 -15.51 7.48 -13.12
N VAL A 532 -15.50 6.21 -13.50
CA VAL A 532 -15.58 5.06 -12.58
C VAL A 532 -14.25 4.86 -11.84
N ASN A 533 -13.13 4.81 -12.56
CA ASN A 533 -11.83 4.53 -11.95
C ASN A 533 -11.35 5.65 -11.01
N GLY A 534 -11.57 6.91 -11.37
CA GLY A 534 -11.17 8.09 -10.60
C GLY A 534 -12.01 8.32 -9.34
N SER A 535 -13.19 7.69 -9.26
CA SER A 535 -14.03 7.69 -8.05
C SER A 535 -13.81 6.41 -7.23
N TRP A 536 -14.21 5.25 -7.75
CA TRP A 536 -14.19 4.00 -6.99
C TRP A 536 -12.80 3.52 -6.62
N ASN A 537 -11.80 3.62 -7.51
CA ASN A 537 -10.47 3.08 -7.21
C ASN A 537 -9.82 3.76 -5.99
N PRO A 538 -9.69 5.10 -5.92
CA PRO A 538 -9.09 5.75 -4.77
C PRO A 538 -9.92 5.56 -3.50
N ILE A 539 -11.26 5.63 -3.58
CA ILE A 539 -12.13 5.47 -2.40
C ILE A 539 -12.00 4.06 -1.81
N CYS A 540 -12.06 3.02 -2.64
CA CYS A 540 -11.91 1.64 -2.18
C CYS A 540 -10.49 1.37 -1.66
N ALA A 541 -9.46 1.96 -2.28
CA ALA A 541 -8.08 1.83 -1.81
C ALA A 541 -7.85 2.48 -0.44
N LEU A 542 -8.44 3.66 -0.21
CA LEU A 542 -8.32 4.38 1.05
C LEU A 542 -9.12 3.73 2.18
N THR A 543 -10.35 3.33 1.91
CA THR A 543 -11.26 2.77 2.92
C THR A 543 -11.02 1.28 3.17
N ARG A 544 -10.36 0.60 2.23
CA ARG A 544 -10.25 -0.87 2.18
C ARG A 544 -11.61 -1.58 2.15
N LEU A 545 -12.65 -0.87 1.72
CA LEU A 545 -13.97 -1.40 1.45
C LEU A 545 -14.16 -1.54 -0.06
N ARG A 546 -14.83 -2.61 -0.48
CA ARG A 546 -15.30 -2.74 -1.87
C ARG A 546 -16.43 -1.76 -2.15
N ASP A 547 -16.73 -1.53 -3.42
CA ASP A 547 -17.72 -0.53 -3.83
C ASP A 547 -19.09 -0.68 -3.14
N ARG A 548 -19.69 -1.88 -3.17
CA ARG A 548 -20.99 -2.14 -2.54
C ARG A 548 -20.91 -2.10 -1.02
N GLN A 549 -19.83 -2.62 -0.43
CA GLN A 549 -19.58 -2.51 1.01
C GLN A 549 -19.47 -1.06 1.48
N PHE A 550 -18.83 -0.18 0.69
CA PHE A 550 -18.72 1.24 1.01
C PHE A 550 -20.10 1.92 0.97
N ILE A 551 -20.91 1.61 -0.07
CA ILE A 551 -22.28 2.13 -0.16
C ILE A 551 -23.13 1.65 1.02
N ASP A 552 -23.09 0.36 1.35
CA ASP A 552 -23.90 -0.21 2.45
C ASP A 552 -23.44 0.22 3.84
N GLY A 553 -22.16 0.61 3.99
CA GLY A 553 -21.56 0.95 5.27
C GLY A 553 -21.81 2.38 5.73
N HIS A 554 -22.24 3.29 4.84
CA HIS A 554 -22.32 4.72 5.14
C HIS A 554 -23.49 5.40 4.43
N ASP A 555 -24.33 6.12 5.19
CA ASP A 555 -25.52 6.80 4.67
C ASP A 555 -25.19 7.84 3.58
N ASP A 556 -24.08 8.57 3.73
CA ASP A 556 -23.65 9.64 2.80
C ASP A 556 -22.79 9.13 1.62
N ALA A 557 -22.56 7.82 1.50
CA ALA A 557 -21.63 7.25 0.51
C ALA A 557 -21.99 7.59 -0.94
N LEU A 558 -23.29 7.55 -1.26
CA LEU A 558 -23.76 7.78 -2.63
C LEU A 558 -23.60 9.25 -3.04
N ASP A 559 -23.96 10.18 -2.16
CA ASP A 559 -23.81 11.61 -2.39
C ASP A 559 -22.33 11.97 -2.55
N PHE A 560 -21.47 11.44 -1.67
CA PHE A 560 -20.03 11.63 -1.75
C PHE A 560 -19.44 11.14 -3.08
N ILE A 561 -19.83 9.95 -3.54
CA ILE A 561 -19.33 9.40 -4.80
C ILE A 561 -19.87 10.16 -6.00
N ARG A 562 -21.13 10.59 -5.94
CA ARG A 562 -21.72 11.45 -6.97
C ARG A 562 -20.94 12.75 -7.10
N ASP A 563 -20.61 13.41 -6.01
CA ASP A 563 -19.82 14.64 -6.01
C ASP A 563 -18.44 14.44 -6.66
N VAL A 564 -17.74 13.35 -6.31
CA VAL A 564 -16.43 13.01 -6.91
C VAL A 564 -16.56 12.77 -8.42
N MET A 565 -17.60 12.03 -8.85
CA MET A 565 -17.84 11.80 -10.26
C MET A 565 -18.18 13.09 -11.01
N LEU A 566 -18.95 14.00 -10.41
CA LEU A 566 -19.27 15.30 -10.99
C LEU A 566 -18.05 16.23 -11.12
N GLU A 567 -17.08 16.14 -10.20
CA GLU A 567 -15.80 16.84 -10.35
C GLU A 567 -15.06 16.36 -11.62
N ILE A 568 -14.96 15.04 -11.83
CA ILE A 568 -14.33 14.46 -13.03
C ILE A 568 -15.09 14.87 -14.30
N CYS A 569 -16.43 14.80 -14.25
CA CYS A 569 -17.33 15.24 -15.32
C CYS A 569 -17.06 16.69 -15.72
N THR A 570 -16.96 17.60 -14.75
CA THR A 570 -16.68 19.03 -14.99
C THR A 570 -15.36 19.23 -15.75
N VAL A 571 -14.31 18.51 -15.36
CA VAL A 571 -13.00 18.57 -16.04
C VAL A 571 -13.08 17.99 -17.45
N ALA A 572 -13.74 16.85 -17.64
CA ALA A 572 -13.93 16.23 -18.95
C ALA A 572 -14.65 17.17 -19.93
N GLN A 573 -15.73 17.81 -19.49
CA GLN A 573 -16.50 18.77 -20.28
C GLN A 573 -15.66 19.98 -20.68
N ALA A 574 -14.84 20.53 -19.78
CA ALA A 574 -13.93 21.62 -20.10
C ALA A 574 -12.79 21.23 -21.05
N CYS A 575 -12.49 19.93 -21.14
CA CYS A 575 -11.61 19.35 -22.14
C CYS A 575 -12.30 19.08 -23.49
N GLY A 576 -13.60 19.38 -23.63
CA GLY A 576 -14.36 19.23 -24.88
C GLY A 576 -15.27 18.01 -24.92
N TYR A 577 -15.33 17.21 -23.86
CA TYR A 577 -16.11 15.96 -23.81
C TYR A 577 -17.46 16.16 -23.12
N ALA A 578 -18.33 16.95 -23.75
CA ALA A 578 -19.63 17.35 -23.20
C ALA A 578 -20.58 16.17 -22.88
N GLY A 579 -20.43 15.03 -23.56
CA GLY A 579 -21.23 13.83 -23.31
C GLY A 579 -20.81 13.01 -22.08
N VAL A 580 -19.77 13.43 -21.37
CA VAL A 580 -19.48 12.95 -20.02
C VAL A 580 -20.27 13.89 -19.11
N ASP A 581 -21.48 13.48 -18.78
CA ASP A 581 -22.50 14.31 -18.13
C ASP A 581 -23.12 13.63 -16.90
N GLU A 582 -24.10 14.30 -16.29
CA GLU A 582 -24.78 13.79 -15.09
C GLU A 582 -25.55 12.49 -15.35
N ASP A 583 -26.11 12.30 -16.55
CA ASP A 583 -26.83 11.08 -16.91
C ASP A 583 -25.87 9.88 -16.90
N LEU A 584 -24.64 10.08 -17.39
CA LEU A 584 -23.59 9.06 -17.31
C LEU A 584 -23.16 8.77 -15.85
N VAL A 585 -23.09 9.80 -15.00
CA VAL A 585 -22.82 9.64 -13.56
C VAL A 585 -23.89 8.76 -12.91
N ASP A 586 -25.15 9.12 -13.09
CA ASP A 586 -26.29 8.40 -12.49
C ASP A 586 -26.36 6.96 -13.02
N TYR A 587 -26.06 6.74 -14.30
CA TYR A 587 -25.94 5.40 -14.87
C TYR A 587 -24.86 4.57 -14.19
N GLN A 588 -23.65 5.11 -13.98
CA GLN A 588 -22.54 4.37 -13.38
C GLN A 588 -22.75 4.12 -11.89
N ILE A 589 -23.39 5.04 -11.15
CA ILE A 589 -23.80 4.82 -9.77
C ILE A 589 -24.86 3.73 -9.70
N GLY A 590 -25.86 3.77 -10.58
CA GLY A 590 -26.90 2.73 -10.67
C GLY A 590 -26.33 1.34 -10.85
N ARG A 591 -25.27 1.20 -11.68
CA ARG A 591 -24.56 -0.07 -11.85
C ARG A 591 -23.85 -0.55 -10.58
N ALA A 592 -23.27 0.35 -9.79
CA ALA A 592 -22.65 -0.02 -8.52
C ALA A 592 -23.71 -0.41 -7.46
N CYS A 593 -24.85 0.27 -7.45
CA CYS A 593 -25.97 -0.03 -6.56
C CYS A 593 -26.64 -1.38 -6.87
N ALA A 594 -26.66 -1.81 -8.13
CA ALA A 594 -27.25 -3.08 -8.54
C ALA A 594 -26.40 -4.31 -8.19
N ARG A 595 -25.16 -4.14 -7.73
CA ARG A 595 -24.27 -5.25 -7.38
C ARG A 595 -24.66 -5.88 -6.04
N GLU A 596 -24.49 -7.18 -5.92
CA GLU A 596 -24.60 -7.87 -4.64
C GLU A 596 -23.38 -7.59 -3.74
N LEU A 597 -23.57 -7.71 -2.43
CA LEU A 597 -22.45 -7.71 -1.47
C LEU A 597 -21.50 -8.90 -1.74
N PRO A 598 -20.17 -8.71 -1.58
CA PRO A 598 -19.50 -7.51 -1.09
C PRO A 598 -19.19 -6.47 -2.19
N GLY A 599 -19.59 -6.71 -3.44
CA GLY A 599 -19.24 -5.87 -4.57
C GLY A 599 -17.86 -6.15 -5.17
N VAL A 600 -17.42 -5.24 -6.04
CA VAL A 600 -16.17 -5.30 -6.80
C VAL A 600 -15.02 -4.73 -5.97
N GLN A 601 -13.90 -5.45 -5.98
CA GLN A 601 -12.60 -4.96 -5.50
C GLN A 601 -11.84 -4.34 -6.68
N PRO A 602 -11.66 -3.00 -6.73
CA PRO A 602 -10.96 -2.39 -7.84
C PRO A 602 -9.44 -2.65 -7.82
N SER A 603 -8.78 -2.46 -8.96
CA SER A 603 -7.34 -2.77 -9.11
C SER A 603 -6.46 -1.98 -8.15
N MET A 604 -6.75 -0.70 -7.91
CA MET A 604 -5.99 0.13 -6.97
C MET A 604 -6.14 -0.34 -5.53
N MET A 605 -7.32 -0.83 -5.12
CA MET A 605 -7.51 -1.46 -3.80
C MET A 605 -6.69 -2.75 -3.71
N ALA A 606 -6.70 -3.58 -4.75
CA ALA A 606 -5.88 -4.80 -4.79
C ALA A 606 -4.37 -4.51 -4.75
N ASP A 607 -3.93 -3.35 -5.25
CA ASP A 607 -2.55 -2.88 -5.11
C ASP A 607 -2.27 -2.33 -3.71
N ALA A 608 -3.18 -1.57 -3.12
CA ALA A 608 -3.04 -1.06 -1.76
C ALA A 608 -2.97 -2.17 -0.71
N LEU A 609 -3.85 -3.18 -0.82
CA LEU A 609 -3.86 -4.35 0.08
C LEU A 609 -2.59 -5.21 -0.02
N ALA A 610 -1.88 -5.11 -1.13
CA ALA A 610 -0.65 -5.85 -1.38
C ALA A 610 0.58 -4.94 -1.41
N GLU A 611 0.46 -3.74 -0.85
CA GLU A 611 1.55 -2.78 -0.63
C GLU A 611 2.36 -2.44 -1.90
N ARG A 612 1.68 -2.38 -3.04
CA ARG A 612 2.27 -1.99 -4.33
C ARG A 612 2.04 -0.52 -4.63
N SER A 613 2.91 0.04 -5.45
CA SER A 613 2.72 1.37 -6.05
C SER A 613 1.39 1.48 -6.78
N LEU A 614 0.69 2.59 -6.55
CA LEU A 614 -0.63 2.88 -7.07
C LEU A 614 -0.54 3.81 -8.30
N GLU A 615 -1.44 3.64 -9.27
CA GLU A 615 -1.54 4.50 -10.48
C GLU A 615 -2.20 5.86 -10.17
N VAL A 616 -1.80 6.52 -9.07
CA VAL A 616 -2.41 7.78 -8.60
C VAL A 616 -2.25 8.89 -9.61
N GLU A 617 -1.05 9.05 -10.19
CA GLU A 617 -0.78 10.10 -11.18
C GLU A 617 -1.64 9.94 -12.44
N ALA A 618 -1.79 8.71 -12.95
CA ALA A 618 -2.54 8.47 -14.17
C ALA A 618 -4.07 8.60 -13.98
N ILE A 619 -4.58 8.20 -12.81
CA ILE A 619 -6.02 8.13 -12.54
C ILE A 619 -6.56 9.42 -11.91
N VAL A 620 -5.82 10.02 -10.98
CA VAL A 620 -6.24 11.21 -10.22
C VAL A 620 -5.38 12.42 -10.61
N GLY A 621 -4.05 12.28 -10.54
CA GLY A 621 -3.12 13.39 -10.74
C GLY A 621 -3.28 14.11 -12.09
N ASN A 622 -3.46 13.35 -13.17
CA ASN A 622 -3.68 13.88 -14.51
C ASN A 622 -4.98 14.71 -14.60
N VAL A 623 -6.05 14.27 -13.93
CA VAL A 623 -7.32 15.03 -13.86
C VAL A 623 -7.11 16.36 -13.16
N VAL A 624 -6.42 16.36 -12.02
CA VAL A 624 -6.13 17.58 -11.24
C VAL A 624 -5.30 18.56 -12.04
N ARG A 625 -4.26 18.08 -12.74
CA ARG A 625 -3.42 18.94 -13.58
C ARG A 625 -4.20 19.54 -14.75
N LEU A 626 -5.10 18.78 -15.38
CA LEU A 626 -5.99 19.29 -16.42
C LEU A 626 -6.97 20.33 -15.87
N ALA A 627 -7.53 20.11 -14.69
CA ALA A 627 -8.42 21.07 -14.04
C ALA A 627 -7.73 22.41 -13.76
N LYS A 628 -6.51 22.36 -13.19
CA LYS A 628 -5.67 23.55 -12.98
C LYS A 628 -5.37 24.28 -14.29
N ALA A 629 -4.99 23.55 -15.34
CA ALA A 629 -4.73 24.13 -16.66
C ALA A 629 -5.96 24.81 -17.28
N LYS A 630 -7.17 24.38 -16.88
CA LYS A 630 -8.45 24.96 -17.30
C LYS A 630 -8.99 26.02 -16.33
N ALA A 631 -8.23 26.37 -15.29
CA ALA A 631 -8.63 27.29 -14.21
C ALA A 631 -9.95 26.89 -13.53
N LEU A 632 -10.19 25.59 -13.39
CA LEU A 632 -11.35 25.04 -12.69
C LEU A 632 -11.04 24.85 -11.21
N ASP A 633 -11.97 25.26 -10.36
CA ASP A 633 -11.91 25.07 -8.92
C ASP A 633 -12.52 23.71 -8.58
N VAL A 634 -11.67 22.69 -8.43
CA VAL A 634 -12.07 21.35 -7.98
C VAL A 634 -12.08 21.36 -6.45
N ARG A 635 -13.27 21.52 -5.87
CA ARG A 635 -13.47 22.03 -4.49
C ARG A 635 -13.51 20.97 -3.39
N GLY A 636 -13.64 19.67 -3.67
CA GLY A 636 -14.02 18.69 -2.65
C GLY A 636 -13.08 17.50 -2.48
N ALA A 637 -12.81 16.72 -3.53
CA ALA A 637 -12.18 15.39 -3.39
C ALA A 637 -10.88 15.19 -4.17
N LEU A 638 -10.72 15.90 -5.29
CA LEU A 638 -9.52 15.84 -6.12
C LEU A 638 -8.51 16.98 -5.82
N HIS A 639 -8.76 17.80 -4.80
CA HIS A 639 -7.89 18.95 -4.50
C HIS A 639 -6.46 18.51 -4.13
N ASN A 640 -5.49 18.92 -4.94
CA ASN A 640 -4.07 18.87 -4.59
C ASN A 640 -3.62 20.29 -4.22
N PRO A 641 -3.39 20.60 -2.93
CA PRO A 641 -2.92 21.92 -2.54
C PRO A 641 -1.48 22.07 -3.03
N GLU A 642 -1.29 22.81 -4.12
CA GLU A 642 0.04 23.35 -4.42
C GLU A 642 0.31 24.56 -3.52
N PRO A 643 1.60 24.83 -3.21
CA PRO A 643 1.96 25.87 -2.28
C PRO A 643 1.75 27.23 -2.93
N ASP A 644 0.90 28.06 -2.33
CA ASP A 644 0.89 29.50 -2.63
C ASP A 644 2.24 30.10 -2.20
N SER A 645 2.98 30.58 -3.21
CA SER A 645 4.16 31.48 -3.20
C SER A 645 5.44 31.04 -2.46
#